data_AF-A0ABD3PWQ5-F1
#
_entry.id   AF-A0ABD3PWQ5-F1
#
_cell.length_a   1.000
_cell.length_b   1.000
_cell.length_c   1.000
_cell.angle_alpha   90.00
_cell.angle_beta   90.00
_cell.angle_gamma   90.00
#
_symmetry.space_group_name_H-M   'P 1'
#
loop_
_entity.id
_entity.type
_entity.pdbx_description
1 polymer ?
#
loop_
_entity_poly.entity_id
_entity_poly.type
_entity_poly.pdbx_seq_one_letter_code
_entity_poly.pdbx_strand_id
1 'polypeptide(L)'
;MASGSNSLNPLSIHAGSFEVDLFRTISTTSPITMAPPNKESMIDPSLSDISSQETEISVETVQVNRPNKRVKETHHGVLSHAPSSASSRNHDDDDALRCCLELLFSDLPPSLTNKKTNDDISAFRQVWDAHGFRTSMVLSPRRAVSVYLDSCSRPTPGVVLPQGNEAGRTFLLTCIGMHPRQAILEKCYSDIRSVYCLSLFVHRLRTVRPGDMDDGRVRDILLPWEEQRDKELSNAFRDAGGLDPTRIQRFSHSCSETLSQILAKLADIDHSLRPDQLLREYDRITYENSTLANACWQRWLDGKGGRSDDDKVHTFPLDQVYFQFSPPGRYMPDRERITIQMKDGNDDEASRGKLILLPSLCQILRRDDTSRHPLHAVVENMIQHTWDDLLRNGYYVDPSRREQLFDPLQKFYESGLLAGKDWNVPILLNAHFTPTYPLSLYLAGTAGAGKSSLVRNLFPAINAAISSHCDPELIVRFVKQNLNKPFKTLQLELELRPNNNDYSVMSIIQGRRMTLSQSKPGLVLVALEEMPSNLAGRDPNQLEVSKLISLRFSGRRGEYREGDAPRNSAKRGISGDATIINIFTSNYDLEPSCLSALQRLEMFQNLKIVHVAPVAGKEREDFARSYLTQRVHESLSPRNDKLNIHLDIPFGEGDTRPLVRYLRMLSFYIRALVLNTKSTCSSAINDVSVTFDETTNITTLTTSKGGSMQVRLGSFDNIYAVNPTILDPRASEIVEKLKKLHPDLTCPVELCQILDFYFAKTLAPAVVLSKNKQLIHDLIILLSQSDEVYGITDIDPSEYKIMKSLYDSTDTPNLRDDIINILHGNAGALVAIELNCKSIDDQLQIREIIEDTPSMTAFSTERSALYKDRLFFGVFVEGPITPEIKSRASLLI
;
A
#
# COMPACT_ATOMS: atom_id res chain seq x y z
N MET A 1 -53.52 -6.09 44.16
CA MET A 1 -54.21 -4.97 44.83
C MET A 1 -53.84 -3.68 44.11
N ALA A 2 -54.84 -2.84 43.85
CA ALA A 2 -54.82 -1.56 43.12
C ALA A 2 -54.54 -1.62 41.60
N SER A 3 -55.66 -1.78 40.89
CA SER A 3 -55.95 -1.54 39.48
C SER A 3 -56.01 -0.05 39.12
N GLY A 4 -55.75 0.30 37.86
CA GLY A 4 -56.05 1.63 37.31
C GLY A 4 -55.89 1.71 35.80
N SER A 5 -56.91 1.25 35.07
CA SER A 5 -57.11 1.44 33.63
C SER A 5 -57.57 2.87 33.30
N ASN A 6 -57.09 3.44 32.19
CA ASN A 6 -57.91 4.34 31.36
C ASN A 6 -57.41 4.35 29.91
N SER A 7 -58.40 4.34 29.03
CA SER A 7 -58.35 4.14 27.58
C SER A 7 -58.65 5.44 26.81
N LEU A 8 -58.33 5.41 25.51
CA LEU A 8 -58.92 6.14 24.35
C LEU A 8 -58.09 7.27 23.70
N ASN A 9 -57.40 6.87 22.62
CA ASN A 9 -57.66 7.23 21.21
C ASN A 9 -57.35 8.64 20.63
N PRO A 10 -57.17 8.74 19.29
CA PRO A 10 -56.00 9.34 18.64
C PRO A 10 -56.32 10.60 17.81
N LEU A 11 -55.29 11.29 17.28
CA LEU A 11 -55.43 12.21 16.15
C LEU A 11 -54.11 12.36 15.38
N SER A 12 -54.19 12.04 14.09
CA SER A 12 -53.29 12.41 12.98
C SER A 12 -53.33 13.91 12.68
N ILE A 13 -52.27 14.47 12.06
CA ILE A 13 -52.30 15.23 10.77
C ILE A 13 -51.03 16.09 10.53
N HIS A 14 -50.51 15.93 9.31
CA HIS A 14 -49.75 16.80 8.39
C HIS A 14 -48.55 17.68 8.79
N ALA A 15 -47.44 17.38 8.10
CA ALA A 15 -46.76 18.21 7.08
C ALA A 15 -47.09 19.71 6.99
N GLY A 16 -46.03 20.53 7.03
CA GLY A 16 -46.06 21.93 6.64
C GLY A 16 -44.64 22.45 6.37
N SER A 17 -44.30 22.51 5.09
CA SER A 17 -43.26 23.37 4.51
C SER A 17 -43.47 24.83 4.89
N PHE A 18 -42.40 25.60 5.12
CA PHE A 18 -42.37 27.00 4.69
C PHE A 18 -40.93 27.47 4.43
N GLU A 19 -40.82 28.13 3.29
CA GLU A 19 -39.69 28.74 2.63
C GLU A 19 -39.67 30.25 2.97
N VAL A 20 -38.53 30.90 2.69
CA VAL A 20 -38.28 32.36 2.59
C VAL A 20 -38.48 33.21 3.89
N ASP A 21 -37.72 34.27 4.21
CA ASP A 21 -37.00 35.22 3.36
C ASP A 21 -36.01 36.10 4.15
N LEU A 22 -35.18 36.79 3.35
CA LEU A 22 -34.22 37.88 3.61
C LEU A 22 -34.52 38.91 4.73
N PHE A 23 -33.46 39.42 5.37
CA PHE A 23 -32.91 40.82 5.31
C PHE A 23 -31.82 40.97 6.42
N ARG A 24 -30.54 41.27 6.11
CA ARG A 24 -29.92 42.63 6.01
C ARG A 24 -30.19 43.50 7.27
N THR A 25 -29.26 44.16 7.96
CA THR A 25 -27.89 44.66 7.71
C THR A 25 -27.37 45.37 8.99
N ILE A 26 -26.05 45.63 9.08
CA ILE A 26 -25.38 46.80 9.75
C ILE A 26 -25.38 46.81 11.30
N SER A 27 -24.38 47.28 12.04
CA SER A 27 -22.93 47.49 11.96
C SER A 27 -22.50 48.09 13.31
N THR A 28 -21.22 47.97 13.68
CA THR A 28 -20.42 48.90 14.53
C THR A 28 -20.87 49.11 16.00
N THR A 29 -20.05 49.04 17.04
CA THR A 29 -18.83 49.82 17.32
C THR A 29 -18.15 49.27 18.59
N SER A 30 -16.81 49.18 18.60
CA SER A 30 -15.93 49.23 19.78
C SER A 30 -15.95 50.65 20.41
N PRO A 31 -15.16 51.05 21.44
CA PRO A 31 -14.09 50.37 22.19
C PRO A 31 -14.13 50.63 23.72
N ILE A 32 -13.11 50.19 24.48
CA ILE A 32 -12.28 51.01 25.38
C ILE A 32 -11.28 50.11 26.15
N THR A 33 -10.01 50.49 26.02
CA THR A 33 -8.79 50.11 26.73
C THR A 33 -8.81 50.37 28.24
N MET A 34 -8.16 49.52 29.04
CA MET A 34 -7.29 49.93 30.16
C MET A 34 -6.26 48.83 30.50
N ALA A 35 -5.01 49.25 30.72
CA ALA A 35 -3.88 48.50 31.25
C ALA A 35 -3.37 49.23 32.54
N PRO A 36 -2.26 48.82 33.17
CA PRO A 36 -1.96 47.62 33.96
C PRO A 36 -1.68 48.01 35.44
N PRO A 37 -1.08 47.15 36.30
CA PRO A 37 0.34 47.41 36.61
C PRO A 37 1.23 46.19 37.00
N ASN A 38 2.54 46.47 37.00
CA ASN A 38 3.73 45.68 37.35
C ASN A 38 3.84 45.21 38.82
N LYS A 39 4.72 44.21 39.07
CA LYS A 39 5.77 44.15 40.14
C LYS A 39 6.69 42.92 39.95
N GLU A 40 7.99 43.14 39.66
CA GLU A 40 9.19 42.98 40.56
C GLU A 40 9.65 41.53 40.80
N SER A 41 10.73 41.07 40.13
CA SER A 41 12.14 40.93 40.60
C SER A 41 12.39 39.57 41.32
N MET A 42 13.49 38.82 41.15
CA MET A 42 14.89 39.19 41.42
C MET A 42 15.86 38.00 41.14
N ILE A 43 17.12 38.34 40.82
CA ILE A 43 18.42 37.62 41.08
C ILE A 43 19.07 36.77 39.96
N ASP A 44 20.19 37.36 39.48
CA ASP A 44 21.37 36.92 38.70
C ASP A 44 22.45 36.32 39.66
N PRO A 45 23.76 36.03 39.35
CA PRO A 45 24.51 35.90 38.08
C PRO A 45 25.58 34.76 38.05
N SER A 46 26.28 34.59 36.91
CA SER A 46 27.79 34.56 36.78
C SER A 46 28.23 33.96 35.43
N LEU A 47 28.74 34.79 34.50
CA LEU A 47 30.16 35.07 34.18
C LEU A 47 30.83 34.07 33.21
N SER A 48 31.08 34.50 31.96
CA SER A 48 32.37 35.11 31.57
C SER A 48 32.42 35.46 30.09
N ASP A 49 32.51 36.76 29.82
CA ASP A 49 32.92 37.37 28.56
C ASP A 49 34.43 37.25 28.34
N ILE A 50 34.84 37.08 27.08
CA ILE A 50 36.09 37.65 26.55
C ILE A 50 35.75 38.36 25.23
N SER A 51 36.08 39.65 25.22
CA SER A 51 36.04 40.63 24.13
C SER A 51 36.90 40.18 22.93
N SER A 52 36.76 40.68 21.70
CA SER A 52 36.93 42.10 21.34
C SER A 52 36.84 42.30 19.82
N GLN A 53 36.31 43.48 19.48
CA GLN A 53 36.72 44.40 18.40
C GLN A 53 36.34 44.14 16.94
N GLU A 54 35.36 44.98 16.55
CA GLU A 54 35.13 45.55 15.23
C GLU A 54 36.38 46.23 14.66
N THR A 55 36.55 46.13 13.35
CA THR A 55 37.33 47.08 12.56
C THR A 55 36.63 47.33 11.24
N GLU A 56 36.12 48.54 11.07
CA GLU A 56 35.71 49.12 9.79
C GLU A 56 36.92 49.26 8.86
N ILE A 57 36.84 48.79 7.61
CA ILE A 57 37.66 49.30 6.51
C ILE A 57 36.82 49.39 5.22
N SER A 58 36.62 50.65 4.84
CA SER A 58 36.42 51.30 3.53
C SER A 58 36.07 50.50 2.27
N VAL A 59 35.03 51.04 1.62
CA VAL A 59 34.59 50.91 0.23
C VAL A 59 35.68 51.32 -0.77
N GLU A 60 36.02 50.44 -1.71
CA GLU A 60 36.60 50.82 -3.00
C GLU A 60 35.84 50.14 -4.16
N THR A 61 35.10 50.97 -4.89
CA THR A 61 34.47 50.68 -6.17
C THR A 61 35.52 50.38 -7.24
N VAL A 62 35.52 49.16 -7.78
CA VAL A 62 36.21 48.83 -9.03
C VAL A 62 35.18 48.46 -10.10
N GLN A 63 34.95 49.41 -11.01
CA GLN A 63 34.29 49.15 -12.29
C GLN A 63 35.19 48.25 -13.15
N VAL A 64 34.67 47.10 -13.59
CA VAL A 64 35.25 46.35 -14.72
C VAL A 64 34.20 46.20 -15.81
N ASN A 65 34.32 47.08 -16.80
CA ASN A 65 33.77 46.92 -18.14
C ASN A 65 34.25 45.60 -18.76
N ARG A 66 33.38 44.84 -19.43
CA ARG A 66 33.69 44.00 -20.61
C ARG A 66 32.39 43.62 -21.37
N PRO A 67 32.48 43.28 -22.67
CA PRO A 67 31.68 43.94 -23.69
C PRO A 67 30.63 43.03 -24.34
N ASN A 68 29.58 43.67 -24.85
CA ASN A 68 28.62 43.11 -25.79
C ASN A 68 29.31 42.68 -27.08
N LYS A 69 29.21 41.39 -27.44
CA LYS A 69 29.46 40.91 -28.80
C LYS A 69 28.23 40.16 -29.31
N ARG A 70 27.40 40.91 -30.04
CA ARG A 70 26.42 40.38 -31.00
C ARG A 70 27.16 39.57 -32.06
N VAL A 71 26.78 38.31 -32.25
CA VAL A 71 27.06 37.57 -33.49
C VAL A 71 25.74 37.11 -34.08
N LYS A 72 25.60 37.41 -35.37
CA LYS A 72 24.43 37.29 -36.22
C LYS A 72 24.04 35.83 -36.46
N GLU A 73 22.74 35.61 -36.44
CA GLU A 73 22.05 34.49 -37.08
C GLU A 73 22.38 34.46 -38.58
N THR A 74 22.65 33.26 -39.10
CA THR A 74 22.51 32.95 -40.52
C THR A 74 21.72 31.66 -40.65
N HIS A 75 20.53 31.81 -41.24
CA HIS A 75 19.65 30.73 -41.65
C HIS A 75 20.26 29.97 -42.84
N HIS A 76 20.43 28.66 -42.69
CA HIS A 76 20.36 27.74 -43.82
C HIS A 76 19.46 26.57 -43.45
N GLY A 77 18.36 26.45 -44.20
CA GLY A 77 17.41 25.35 -44.10
C GLY A 77 17.97 24.09 -44.75
N VAL A 78 17.70 22.96 -44.11
CA VAL A 78 17.76 21.63 -44.71
C VAL A 78 16.52 20.87 -44.27
N LEU A 79 15.66 20.57 -45.24
CA LEU A 79 14.63 19.55 -45.17
C LEU A 79 15.30 18.18 -45.01
N SER A 80 14.85 17.35 -44.06
CA SER A 80 14.52 15.93 -44.31
C SER A 80 14.17 15.13 -43.04
N HIS A 81 13.05 14.41 -43.16
CA HIS A 81 12.67 13.17 -42.48
C HIS A 81 12.61 13.13 -40.94
N ALA A 82 11.38 13.28 -40.44
CA ALA A 82 10.98 12.75 -39.13
C ALA A 82 11.10 11.21 -39.12
N PRO A 83 11.78 10.59 -38.15
CA PRO A 83 11.76 9.14 -37.99
C PRO A 83 10.47 8.71 -37.29
N SER A 84 9.81 7.71 -37.88
CA SER A 84 8.71 6.96 -37.28
C SER A 84 9.15 6.32 -35.95
N SER A 85 8.78 6.93 -34.83
CA SER A 85 9.29 6.64 -33.48
C SER A 85 8.52 5.56 -32.70
N ALA A 86 7.83 4.64 -33.37
CA ALA A 86 7.04 3.59 -32.70
C ALA A 86 7.71 2.21 -32.70
N SER A 87 8.63 1.91 -33.63
CA SER A 87 9.28 0.59 -33.71
C SER A 87 10.55 0.44 -32.85
N SER A 88 11.19 1.54 -32.44
CA SER A 88 12.45 1.47 -31.66
C SER A 88 12.24 1.17 -30.17
N ARG A 89 11.06 1.46 -29.61
CA ARG A 89 10.79 1.29 -28.17
C ARG A 89 10.73 -0.17 -27.71
N ASN A 90 10.26 -1.08 -28.57
CA ASN A 90 10.16 -2.50 -28.20
C ASN A 90 11.55 -3.17 -28.10
N HIS A 91 12.50 -2.76 -28.94
CA HIS A 91 13.85 -3.34 -28.93
C HIS A 91 14.61 -3.01 -27.63
N ASP A 92 14.46 -1.79 -27.12
CA ASP A 92 15.13 -1.38 -25.88
C ASP A 92 14.63 -2.20 -24.67
N ASP A 93 13.32 -2.42 -24.54
CA ASP A 93 12.75 -3.20 -23.44
C ASP A 93 13.18 -4.68 -23.50
N ASP A 94 13.25 -5.27 -24.70
CA ASP A 94 13.69 -6.66 -24.89
C ASP A 94 15.17 -6.84 -24.52
N ASP A 95 16.04 -5.92 -24.93
CA ASP A 95 17.47 -5.91 -24.56
C ASP A 95 17.66 -5.73 -23.04
N ALA A 96 16.83 -4.89 -22.40
CA ALA A 96 16.89 -4.68 -20.96
C ALA A 96 16.45 -5.94 -20.20
N LEU A 97 15.40 -6.62 -20.66
CA LEU A 97 14.95 -7.86 -20.04
C LEU A 97 16.01 -8.96 -20.18
N ARG A 98 16.64 -9.09 -21.36
CA ARG A 98 17.78 -10.01 -21.55
C ARG A 98 18.94 -9.70 -20.60
N CYS A 99 19.35 -8.43 -20.52
CA CYS A 99 20.39 -7.99 -19.61
C CYS A 99 20.04 -8.32 -18.14
N CYS A 100 18.78 -8.12 -17.75
CA CYS A 100 18.29 -8.47 -16.41
C CYS A 100 18.40 -9.99 -16.14
N LEU A 101 18.03 -10.83 -17.11
CA LEU A 101 18.17 -12.28 -17.00
C LEU A 101 19.65 -12.72 -16.92
N GLU A 102 20.54 -12.13 -17.72
CA GLU A 102 21.98 -12.39 -17.66
C GLU A 102 22.57 -12.04 -16.28
N LEU A 103 22.17 -10.89 -15.72
CA LEU A 103 22.59 -10.44 -14.38
C LEU A 103 22.13 -11.35 -13.24
N LEU A 104 21.09 -12.17 -13.44
CA LEU A 104 20.50 -13.01 -12.39
C LEU A 104 20.80 -14.50 -12.55
N PHE A 105 20.82 -15.01 -13.78
CA PHE A 105 20.87 -16.45 -14.07
C PHE A 105 22.14 -16.94 -14.76
N SER A 106 22.98 -16.06 -15.34
CA SER A 106 24.30 -16.45 -15.87
C SER A 106 25.33 -16.60 -14.74
N ASP A 107 26.56 -17.03 -14.99
CA ASP A 107 27.63 -17.04 -13.97
C ASP A 107 28.06 -15.60 -13.57
N LEU A 108 28.67 -15.44 -12.39
CA LEU A 108 29.22 -14.13 -11.99
C LEU A 108 30.39 -13.78 -12.92
N PRO A 109 30.59 -12.50 -13.28
CA PRO A 109 31.77 -12.08 -14.03
C PRO A 109 33.06 -12.61 -13.36
N PRO A 110 33.96 -13.30 -14.09
CA PRO A 110 35.17 -13.89 -13.49
C PRO A 110 36.10 -12.87 -12.81
N SER A 111 36.00 -11.60 -13.18
CA SER A 111 36.74 -10.51 -12.54
C SER A 111 36.26 -10.18 -11.12
N LEU A 112 35.06 -10.64 -10.73
CA LEU A 112 34.46 -10.43 -9.41
C LEU A 112 34.63 -11.64 -8.46
N THR A 113 35.10 -12.78 -8.96
CA THR A 113 35.39 -13.97 -8.15
C THR A 113 36.78 -13.81 -7.52
N ASN A 114 36.81 -13.46 -6.23
CA ASN A 114 38.06 -13.16 -5.53
C ASN A 114 38.88 -14.38 -5.15
N LYS A 115 40.21 -14.24 -5.25
CA LYS A 115 41.18 -15.15 -4.62
C LYS A 115 41.36 -14.78 -3.16
N LYS A 116 41.59 -15.78 -2.28
CA LYS A 116 41.76 -15.57 -0.84
C LYS A 116 42.86 -14.54 -0.53
N THR A 117 42.52 -13.56 0.31
CA THR A 117 43.47 -12.58 0.87
C THR A 117 43.24 -12.46 2.37
N ASN A 118 44.29 -12.16 3.14
CA ASN A 118 44.20 -12.08 4.61
C ASN A 118 43.50 -10.81 5.15
N ASP A 119 43.16 -9.83 4.30
CA ASP A 119 42.52 -8.58 4.72
C ASP A 119 41.27 -8.23 3.90
N ASP A 120 40.09 -8.49 4.47
CA ASP A 120 38.79 -8.36 3.79
C ASP A 120 38.51 -6.94 3.27
N ILE A 121 38.92 -5.88 3.97
CA ILE A 121 38.66 -4.49 3.51
C ILE A 121 39.52 -4.13 2.30
N SER A 122 40.80 -4.55 2.30
CA SER A 122 41.71 -4.28 1.20
C SER A 122 41.30 -5.08 -0.02
N ALA A 123 40.87 -6.33 0.16
CA ALA A 123 40.32 -7.17 -0.90
C ALA A 123 39.05 -6.55 -1.49
N PHE A 124 38.11 -6.12 -0.64
CA PHE A 124 36.88 -5.46 -1.08
C PHE A 124 37.19 -4.23 -1.92
N ARG A 125 38.06 -3.34 -1.41
CA ARG A 125 38.48 -2.14 -2.13
C ARG A 125 39.16 -2.44 -3.47
N GLN A 126 40.05 -3.44 -3.51
CA GLN A 126 40.77 -3.81 -4.72
C GLN A 126 39.84 -4.27 -5.84
N VAL A 127 38.71 -4.92 -5.51
CA VAL A 127 37.68 -5.23 -6.52
C VAL A 127 37.19 -3.95 -7.20
N TRP A 128 36.79 -2.95 -6.42
CA TRP A 128 36.32 -1.68 -6.99
C TRP A 128 37.41 -0.94 -7.78
N ASP A 129 38.64 -0.87 -7.25
CA ASP A 129 39.76 -0.22 -7.95
C ASP A 129 40.07 -0.91 -9.31
N ALA A 130 40.07 -2.24 -9.34
CA ALA A 130 40.30 -3.02 -10.57
C ALA A 130 39.23 -2.79 -11.65
N HIS A 131 38.03 -2.34 -11.26
CA HIS A 131 36.92 -2.02 -12.14
C HIS A 131 36.80 -0.51 -12.43
N GLY A 132 37.87 0.25 -12.16
CA GLY A 132 38.03 1.65 -12.56
C GLY A 132 37.27 2.66 -11.70
N PHE A 133 36.78 2.23 -10.54
CA PHE A 133 36.16 3.13 -9.56
C PHE A 133 37.24 3.86 -8.76
N ARG A 134 36.97 5.12 -8.44
CA ARG A 134 37.78 5.89 -7.50
C ARG A 134 37.31 5.51 -6.10
N THR A 135 38.23 5.01 -5.28
CA THR A 135 37.91 4.61 -3.91
C THR A 135 38.82 5.24 -2.86
N SER A 136 38.34 5.31 -1.63
CA SER A 136 39.16 5.58 -0.45
C SER A 136 38.81 4.62 0.69
N MET A 137 39.78 4.37 1.56
CA MET A 137 39.62 3.51 2.72
C MET A 137 39.48 4.35 3.99
N VAL A 138 38.53 4.00 4.84
CA VAL A 138 38.32 4.60 6.16
C VAL A 138 38.60 3.51 7.20
N LEU A 139 39.55 3.78 8.11
CA LEU A 139 39.96 2.80 9.14
C LEU A 139 39.38 3.12 10.53
N SER A 140 38.92 4.34 10.76
CA SER A 140 38.39 4.81 12.04
C SER A 140 37.27 5.82 11.81
N PRO A 141 36.18 5.82 12.61
CA PRO A 141 35.92 4.95 13.77
C PRO A 141 35.48 3.52 13.40
N ARG A 142 35.05 3.29 12.15
CA ARG A 142 34.69 1.97 11.61
C ARG A 142 35.36 1.74 10.26
N ARG A 143 35.68 0.48 9.99
CA ARG A 143 36.30 0.03 8.73
C ARG A 143 35.30 0.17 7.58
N ALA A 144 35.65 0.97 6.56
CA ALA A 144 34.76 1.21 5.42
C ALA A 144 35.51 1.51 4.11
N VAL A 145 34.84 1.26 2.99
CA VAL A 145 35.29 1.65 1.65
C VAL A 145 34.34 2.69 1.09
N SER A 146 34.88 3.82 0.67
CA SER A 146 34.14 4.85 -0.04
C SER A 146 34.32 4.70 -1.55
N VAL A 147 33.23 4.70 -2.31
CA VAL A 147 33.21 4.73 -3.77
C VAL A 147 32.66 6.07 -4.23
N TYR A 148 33.42 6.82 -5.02
CA TYR A 148 33.03 8.17 -5.45
C TYR A 148 32.17 8.13 -6.72
N LEU A 149 31.08 8.91 -6.72
CA LEU A 149 30.05 8.86 -7.77
C LEU A 149 30.56 9.37 -9.13
N ASP A 150 31.52 10.30 -9.15
CA ASP A 150 32.14 10.78 -10.39
C ASP A 150 32.76 9.63 -11.21
N SER A 151 33.33 8.64 -10.53
CA SER A 151 33.89 7.44 -11.13
C SER A 151 32.85 6.39 -11.53
N CYS A 152 31.56 6.58 -11.23
CA CYS A 152 30.48 5.70 -11.69
C CYS A 152 30.05 6.06 -13.11
N SER A 153 30.00 7.37 -13.43
CA SER A 153 29.57 7.85 -14.76
C SER A 153 30.62 7.62 -15.85
N ARG A 154 31.90 7.70 -15.50
CA ARG A 154 33.03 7.39 -16.40
C ARG A 154 34.15 6.71 -15.62
N PRO A 155 34.91 5.78 -16.22
CA PRO A 155 36.13 5.28 -15.60
C PRO A 155 37.08 6.43 -15.26
N THR A 156 37.91 6.23 -14.24
CA THR A 156 38.90 7.23 -13.82
C THR A 156 39.80 7.62 -15.01
N PRO A 157 40.00 8.93 -15.32
CA PRO A 157 40.80 9.35 -16.45
C PRO A 157 42.19 8.71 -16.46
N GLY A 158 42.55 8.04 -17.55
CA GLY A 158 43.84 7.34 -17.71
C GLY A 158 43.83 5.85 -17.35
N VAL A 159 42.72 5.30 -16.84
CA VAL A 159 42.56 3.85 -16.60
C VAL A 159 41.89 3.20 -17.81
N VAL A 160 42.66 2.45 -18.60
CA VAL A 160 42.12 1.55 -19.62
C VAL A 160 41.70 0.27 -18.93
N LEU A 161 40.39 -0.02 -18.90
CA LEU A 161 39.89 -1.26 -18.31
C LEU A 161 40.34 -2.46 -19.17
N PRO A 162 40.90 -3.52 -18.57
CA PRO A 162 41.10 -4.78 -19.27
C PRO A 162 39.79 -5.27 -19.89
N GLN A 163 39.85 -5.90 -21.07
CA GLN A 163 38.67 -6.37 -21.83
C GLN A 163 37.74 -7.36 -21.08
N GLY A 164 38.10 -7.83 -19.88
CA GLY A 164 37.24 -8.62 -19.00
C GLY A 164 36.57 -7.86 -17.84
N ASN A 165 36.98 -6.63 -17.56
CA ASN A 165 36.51 -5.88 -16.38
C ASN A 165 35.27 -5.02 -16.67
N GLU A 166 34.86 -4.86 -17.93
CA GLU A 166 33.65 -4.08 -18.26
C GLU A 166 32.38 -4.76 -17.76
N ALA A 167 32.27 -6.09 -17.91
CA ALA A 167 31.13 -6.86 -17.39
C ALA A 167 31.05 -6.77 -15.86
N GLY A 168 32.19 -6.94 -15.16
CA GLY A 168 32.27 -6.79 -13.70
C GLY A 168 31.92 -5.37 -13.24
N ARG A 169 32.36 -4.34 -13.98
CA ARG A 169 32.02 -2.95 -13.69
C ARG A 169 30.53 -2.70 -13.84
N THR A 170 29.93 -3.18 -14.93
CA THR A 170 28.48 -3.08 -15.19
C THR A 170 27.69 -3.75 -14.08
N PHE A 171 28.11 -4.94 -13.64
CA PHE A 171 27.49 -5.65 -12.52
C PHE A 171 27.58 -4.86 -11.21
N LEU A 172 28.76 -4.33 -10.86
CA LEU A 172 28.95 -3.50 -9.67
C LEU A 172 28.15 -2.20 -9.71
N LEU A 173 27.99 -1.57 -10.88
CA LEU A 173 27.10 -0.43 -11.06
C LEU A 173 25.64 -0.79 -10.79
N THR A 174 25.19 -1.96 -11.24
CA THR A 174 23.83 -2.45 -10.95
C THR A 174 23.62 -2.69 -9.45
N CYS A 175 24.60 -3.28 -8.78
CA CYS A 175 24.60 -3.52 -7.32
C CYS A 175 24.32 -2.25 -6.49
N ILE A 176 24.82 -1.08 -6.94
CA ILE A 176 24.60 0.21 -6.26
C ILE A 176 23.54 1.09 -6.94
N GLY A 177 22.74 0.54 -7.86
CA GLY A 177 21.66 1.29 -8.53
C GLY A 177 22.15 2.39 -9.50
N MET A 178 23.40 2.32 -9.96
CA MET A 178 24.04 3.32 -10.83
C MET A 178 24.23 2.85 -12.27
N HIS A 179 23.70 1.69 -12.67
CA HIS A 179 23.74 1.23 -14.05
C HIS A 179 23.03 2.22 -15.00
N PRO A 180 23.59 2.65 -16.15
CA PRO A 180 22.97 3.66 -17.04
C PRO A 180 21.48 3.45 -17.30
N ARG A 181 21.06 2.19 -17.47
CA ARG A 181 19.67 1.75 -17.69
C ARG A 181 18.94 1.23 -16.44
N GLN A 182 19.38 1.58 -15.22
CA GLN A 182 18.87 1.00 -13.97
C GLN A 182 17.35 1.04 -13.87
N ALA A 183 16.71 2.17 -14.17
CA ALA A 183 15.25 2.29 -14.06
C ALA A 183 14.49 1.30 -14.97
N ILE A 184 15.01 1.06 -16.19
CA ILE A 184 14.42 0.08 -17.12
C ILE A 184 14.69 -1.34 -16.61
N LEU A 185 15.91 -1.61 -16.13
CA LEU A 185 16.27 -2.92 -15.58
C LEU A 185 15.45 -3.28 -14.32
N GLU A 186 15.19 -2.32 -13.43
CA GLU A 186 14.33 -2.51 -12.26
C GLU A 186 12.88 -2.82 -12.66
N LYS A 187 12.39 -2.15 -13.72
CA LYS A 187 11.07 -2.45 -14.29
C LYS A 187 11.02 -3.87 -14.86
N CYS A 188 12.00 -4.27 -15.67
CA CYS A 188 12.12 -5.64 -16.17
C CYS A 188 12.24 -6.66 -15.03
N TYR A 189 13.01 -6.33 -13.99
CA TYR A 189 13.15 -7.17 -12.81
C TYR A 189 11.81 -7.39 -12.10
N SER A 190 11.01 -6.33 -11.94
CA SER A 190 9.69 -6.45 -11.30
C SER A 190 8.78 -7.47 -11.99
N ASP A 191 8.91 -7.63 -13.32
CA ASP A 191 8.16 -8.61 -14.10
C ASP A 191 8.64 -10.05 -13.89
N ILE A 192 9.92 -10.27 -13.55
CA ILE A 192 10.54 -11.61 -13.39
C ILE A 192 10.90 -11.96 -11.94
N ARG A 193 10.68 -11.04 -11.00
CA ARG A 193 11.08 -11.18 -9.60
C ARG A 193 10.52 -12.45 -8.96
N SER A 194 9.26 -12.79 -9.22
CA SER A 194 8.63 -14.00 -8.67
C SER A 194 9.34 -15.27 -9.13
N VAL A 195 9.75 -15.33 -10.42
CA VAL A 195 10.49 -16.47 -10.98
C VAL A 195 11.85 -16.62 -10.28
N TYR A 196 12.57 -15.50 -10.11
CA TYR A 196 13.88 -15.50 -9.45
C TYR A 196 13.76 -15.88 -7.96
N CYS A 197 12.86 -15.25 -7.22
CA CYS A 197 12.64 -15.55 -5.80
C CYS A 197 12.16 -16.98 -5.56
N LEU A 198 11.26 -17.51 -6.40
CA LEU A 198 10.83 -18.91 -6.32
C LEU A 198 11.99 -19.87 -6.61
N SER A 199 12.86 -19.54 -7.58
CA SER A 199 14.07 -20.34 -7.85
C SER A 199 15.01 -20.38 -6.64
N LEU A 200 15.22 -19.23 -5.98
CA LEU A 200 16.01 -19.16 -4.75
C LEU A 200 15.37 -19.95 -3.60
N PHE A 201 14.06 -19.87 -3.44
CA PHE A 201 13.30 -20.61 -2.43
C PHE A 201 13.40 -22.12 -2.63
N VAL A 202 13.19 -22.60 -3.86
CA VAL A 202 13.35 -24.02 -4.22
C VAL A 202 14.78 -24.49 -3.97
N HIS A 203 15.78 -23.70 -4.36
CA HIS A 203 17.19 -24.03 -4.09
C HIS A 203 17.48 -24.12 -2.58
N ARG A 204 16.94 -23.19 -1.79
CA ARG A 204 17.07 -23.18 -0.33
C ARG A 204 16.41 -24.42 0.27
N LEU A 205 15.20 -24.76 -0.14
CA LEU A 205 14.49 -25.96 0.33
C LEU A 205 15.24 -27.24 -0.02
N ARG A 206 15.80 -27.37 -1.23
CA ARG A 206 16.65 -28.53 -1.57
C ARG A 206 17.88 -28.66 -0.69
N THR A 207 18.43 -27.53 -0.26
CA THR A 207 19.60 -27.52 0.64
C THR A 207 19.22 -27.92 2.07
N VAL A 208 18.10 -27.41 2.58
CA VAL A 208 17.70 -27.57 4.00
C VAL A 208 16.88 -28.84 4.22
N ARG A 209 16.09 -29.25 3.21
CA ARG A 209 15.11 -30.34 3.25
C ARG A 209 15.18 -31.20 1.98
N PRO A 210 16.34 -31.81 1.66
CA PRO A 210 16.49 -32.58 0.42
C PRO A 210 15.48 -33.73 0.31
N GLY A 211 15.21 -34.44 1.42
CA GLY A 211 14.29 -35.59 1.43
C GLY A 211 12.85 -35.24 1.03
N ASP A 212 12.31 -34.12 1.51
CA ASP A 212 10.93 -33.72 1.17
C ASP A 212 10.85 -33.16 -0.25
N MET A 213 11.91 -32.51 -0.71
CA MET A 213 12.01 -32.01 -2.09
C MET A 213 12.19 -33.16 -3.11
N ASP A 214 12.66 -34.32 -2.67
CA ASP A 214 12.73 -35.56 -3.45
C ASP A 214 11.42 -36.38 -3.39
N ASP A 215 10.39 -35.97 -2.64
CA ASP A 215 9.08 -36.63 -2.68
C ASP A 215 8.48 -36.52 -4.10
N GLY A 216 7.91 -37.62 -4.61
CA GLY A 216 7.32 -37.66 -5.95
C GLY A 216 6.26 -36.58 -6.16
N ARG A 217 5.45 -36.30 -5.13
CA ARG A 217 4.37 -35.31 -5.19
C ARG A 217 4.88 -33.87 -5.31
N VAL A 218 6.01 -33.56 -4.68
CA VAL A 218 6.66 -32.24 -4.78
C VAL A 218 7.36 -32.11 -6.13
N ARG A 219 8.00 -33.19 -6.60
CA ARG A 219 8.62 -33.24 -7.93
C ARG A 219 7.61 -33.09 -9.06
N ASP A 220 6.43 -33.69 -8.95
CA ASP A 220 5.36 -33.59 -9.95
C ASP A 220 4.86 -32.15 -10.13
N ILE A 221 4.94 -31.31 -9.08
CA ILE A 221 4.62 -29.88 -9.14
C ILE A 221 5.79 -29.07 -9.69
N LEU A 222 7.01 -29.33 -9.20
CA LEU A 222 8.19 -28.52 -9.53
C LEU A 222 8.75 -28.76 -10.93
N LEU A 223 8.77 -30.02 -11.38
CA LEU A 223 9.46 -30.40 -12.61
C LEU A 223 8.85 -29.70 -13.85
N PRO A 224 7.51 -29.63 -14.04
CA PRO A 224 6.93 -28.85 -15.13
C PRO A 224 7.30 -27.36 -15.07
N TRP A 225 7.31 -26.79 -13.87
CA TRP A 225 7.68 -25.38 -13.67
C TRP A 225 9.16 -25.12 -13.97
N GLU A 226 10.06 -26.02 -13.56
CA GLU A 226 11.50 -25.91 -13.83
C GLU A 226 11.84 -26.11 -15.31
N GLU A 227 11.21 -27.09 -15.98
CA GLU A 227 11.35 -27.27 -17.42
C GLU A 227 10.88 -26.05 -18.19
N GLN A 228 9.76 -25.44 -17.77
CA GLN A 228 9.27 -24.20 -18.34
C GLN A 228 10.24 -23.04 -18.09
N ARG A 229 10.75 -22.89 -16.86
CA ARG A 229 11.78 -21.90 -16.51
C ARG A 229 12.98 -22.04 -17.44
N ASP A 230 13.56 -23.23 -17.53
CA ASP A 230 14.79 -23.48 -18.28
C ASP A 230 14.58 -23.30 -19.78
N LYS A 231 13.39 -23.64 -20.29
CA LYS A 231 12.98 -23.35 -21.68
C LYS A 231 12.88 -21.85 -21.95
N GLU A 232 12.22 -21.09 -21.09
CA GLU A 232 12.07 -19.64 -21.28
C GLU A 232 13.42 -18.91 -21.13
N LEU A 233 14.26 -19.31 -20.16
CA LEU A 233 15.64 -18.80 -20.02
C LEU A 233 16.49 -19.15 -21.24
N SER A 234 16.45 -20.40 -21.72
CA SER A 234 17.19 -20.82 -22.91
C SER A 234 16.76 -20.07 -24.17
N ASN A 235 15.47 -19.77 -24.30
CA ASN A 235 14.97 -18.96 -25.41
C ASN A 235 15.49 -17.51 -25.30
N ALA A 236 15.50 -16.95 -24.09
CA ALA A 236 15.97 -15.59 -23.84
C ALA A 236 17.46 -15.39 -24.16
N PHE A 237 18.29 -16.42 -23.95
CA PHE A 237 19.72 -16.36 -24.27
C PHE A 237 20.08 -16.66 -25.73
N ARG A 238 19.12 -17.09 -26.58
CA ARG A 238 19.37 -17.36 -28.00
C ARG A 238 19.20 -16.09 -28.83
N ASP A 239 20.25 -15.70 -29.56
CA ASP A 239 20.29 -14.47 -30.39
C ASP A 239 19.29 -14.42 -31.56
N ALA A 240 18.63 -15.52 -31.92
CA ALA A 240 17.91 -15.65 -33.18
C ALA A 240 16.37 -15.67 -33.07
N GLY A 241 15.81 -15.74 -31.86
CA GLY A 241 14.35 -15.71 -31.64
C GLY A 241 14.02 -14.53 -30.75
N GLY A 242 13.29 -13.55 -31.26
CA GLY A 242 12.85 -12.40 -30.47
C GLY A 242 12.25 -12.86 -29.14
N LEU A 243 12.73 -12.24 -28.05
CA LEU A 243 12.17 -12.46 -26.72
C LEU A 243 10.67 -12.14 -26.80
N ASP A 244 9.80 -12.98 -26.23
CA ASP A 244 8.39 -12.65 -26.05
C ASP A 244 8.16 -12.34 -24.57
N PRO A 245 8.21 -11.06 -24.15
CA PRO A 245 8.03 -10.70 -22.76
C PRO A 245 6.65 -11.09 -22.21
N THR A 246 5.65 -11.27 -23.08
CA THR A 246 4.33 -11.71 -22.63
C THR A 246 4.33 -13.15 -22.13
N ARG A 247 5.20 -14.01 -22.68
CA ARG A 247 5.37 -15.40 -22.20
C ARG A 247 6.07 -15.43 -20.84
N ILE A 248 7.12 -14.63 -20.67
CA ILE A 248 7.83 -14.49 -19.40
C ILE A 248 6.91 -13.92 -18.32
N GLN A 249 6.11 -12.90 -18.65
CA GLN A 249 5.10 -12.37 -17.73
C GLN A 249 4.06 -13.43 -17.36
N ARG A 250 3.45 -14.15 -18.32
CA ARG A 250 2.50 -15.23 -18.01
C ARG A 250 3.13 -16.30 -17.11
N PHE A 251 4.38 -16.65 -17.36
CA PHE A 251 5.12 -17.60 -16.53
C PHE A 251 5.35 -17.07 -15.11
N SER A 252 5.72 -15.80 -14.97
CA SER A 252 5.82 -15.10 -13.69
C SER A 252 4.51 -15.13 -12.88
N HIS A 253 3.35 -15.06 -13.54
CA HIS A 253 2.05 -15.20 -12.87
C HIS A 253 1.79 -16.62 -12.36
N SER A 254 2.30 -17.67 -13.03
CA SER A 254 2.15 -19.07 -12.57
C SER A 254 2.98 -19.40 -11.31
N CYS A 255 3.92 -18.52 -10.93
CA CYS A 255 4.77 -18.75 -9.75
C CYS A 255 3.98 -18.71 -8.44
N SER A 256 2.91 -17.91 -8.34
CA SER A 256 2.09 -17.85 -7.13
C SER A 256 1.33 -19.15 -6.91
N GLU A 257 0.77 -19.72 -7.97
CA GLU A 257 0.09 -21.00 -7.96
C GLU A 257 1.06 -22.13 -7.58
N THR A 258 2.23 -22.17 -8.24
CA THR A 258 3.28 -23.15 -7.97
C THR A 258 3.73 -23.07 -6.51
N LEU A 259 3.96 -21.86 -5.99
CA LEU A 259 4.30 -21.64 -4.58
C LEU A 259 3.22 -22.19 -3.66
N SER A 260 1.95 -21.81 -3.85
CA SER A 260 0.84 -22.31 -3.02
C SER A 260 0.75 -23.83 -3.01
N GLN A 261 0.90 -24.47 -4.17
CA GLN A 261 0.89 -25.93 -4.27
C GLN A 261 2.06 -26.57 -3.51
N ILE A 262 3.28 -26.03 -3.62
CA ILE A 262 4.46 -26.51 -2.88
C ILE A 262 4.28 -26.34 -1.37
N LEU A 263 3.79 -25.17 -0.92
CA LEU A 263 3.57 -24.88 0.49
C LEU A 263 2.57 -25.87 1.11
N ALA A 264 1.47 -26.13 0.41
CA ALA A 264 0.47 -27.11 0.83
C ALA A 264 1.09 -28.52 0.91
N LYS A 265 1.82 -28.95 -0.13
CA LYS A 265 2.40 -30.29 -0.16
C LYS A 265 3.52 -30.52 0.84
N LEU A 266 4.35 -29.54 1.10
CA LEU A 266 5.39 -29.67 2.13
C LEU A 266 4.78 -29.77 3.53
N ALA A 267 3.69 -29.06 3.81
CA ALA A 267 2.95 -29.19 5.07
C ALA A 267 2.19 -30.53 5.19
N ASP A 268 1.75 -31.09 4.05
CA ASP A 268 1.16 -32.44 3.99
C ASP A 268 2.21 -33.54 4.26
N ILE A 269 3.45 -33.36 3.78
CA ILE A 269 4.56 -34.32 3.95
C ILE A 269 5.08 -34.30 5.39
N ASP A 270 5.31 -33.12 5.94
CA ASP A 270 5.78 -32.93 7.31
C ASP A 270 4.83 -32.01 8.07
N HIS A 271 3.97 -32.61 8.88
CA HIS A 271 3.02 -31.89 9.73
C HIS A 271 3.68 -31.03 10.82
N SER A 272 5.00 -31.15 11.04
CA SER A 272 5.74 -30.21 11.90
C SER A 272 5.98 -28.85 11.22
N LEU A 273 5.94 -28.80 9.88
CA LEU A 273 5.99 -27.56 9.12
C LEU A 273 4.62 -26.89 9.08
N ARG A 274 4.58 -25.62 9.47
CA ARG A 274 3.41 -24.78 9.24
C ARG A 274 3.57 -24.07 7.90
N PRO A 275 2.53 -24.01 7.04
CA PRO A 275 2.55 -23.23 5.80
C PRO A 275 3.05 -21.80 6.02
N ASP A 276 2.66 -21.18 7.14
CA ASP A 276 3.12 -19.84 7.54
C ASP A 276 4.64 -19.72 7.69
N GLN A 277 5.33 -20.76 8.16
CA GLN A 277 6.79 -20.72 8.32
C GLN A 277 7.49 -20.76 6.96
N LEU A 278 7.00 -21.59 6.05
CA LEU A 278 7.52 -21.67 4.69
C LEU A 278 7.24 -20.39 3.91
N LEU A 279 6.03 -19.84 4.03
CA LEU A 279 5.66 -18.57 3.42
C LEU A 279 6.51 -17.42 3.98
N ARG A 280 6.81 -17.41 5.28
CA ARG A 280 7.74 -16.42 5.87
C ARG A 280 9.14 -16.51 5.28
N GLU A 281 9.64 -17.71 5.03
CA GLU A 281 10.94 -17.88 4.38
C GLU A 281 10.93 -17.39 2.93
N TYR A 282 9.85 -17.64 2.19
CA TYR A 282 9.66 -17.09 0.85
C TYR A 282 9.55 -15.55 0.86
N ASP A 283 8.78 -14.99 1.80
CA ASP A 283 8.65 -13.54 2.01
C ASP A 283 10.00 -12.91 2.35
N ARG A 284 10.81 -13.57 3.21
CA ARG A 284 12.18 -13.15 3.54
C ARG A 284 13.07 -13.08 2.30
N ILE A 285 13.05 -14.12 1.47
CA ILE A 285 13.80 -14.15 0.20
C ILE A 285 13.33 -13.01 -0.72
N THR A 286 12.02 -12.82 -0.83
CA THR A 286 11.45 -11.75 -1.67
C THR A 286 11.86 -10.36 -1.20
N TYR A 287 11.92 -10.14 0.11
CA TYR A 287 12.41 -8.91 0.72
C TYR A 287 13.90 -8.66 0.45
N GLU A 288 14.74 -9.68 0.69
CA GLU A 288 16.19 -9.64 0.42
C GLU A 288 16.50 -9.34 -1.05
N ASN A 289 15.56 -9.66 -1.96
CA ASN A 289 15.66 -9.47 -3.40
C ASN A 289 14.56 -8.50 -3.90
N SER A 290 14.22 -7.50 -3.10
CA SER A 290 13.13 -6.55 -3.40
C SER A 290 13.33 -5.74 -4.68
N THR A 291 14.59 -5.42 -5.01
CA THR A 291 15.04 -4.73 -6.24
C THR A 291 16.13 -5.53 -6.96
N LEU A 292 16.40 -5.19 -8.22
CA LEU A 292 17.50 -5.79 -8.98
C LEU A 292 18.84 -5.49 -8.33
N ALA A 293 19.04 -4.25 -7.85
CA ALA A 293 20.25 -3.89 -7.12
C ALA A 293 20.47 -4.82 -5.92
N ASN A 294 19.42 -5.05 -5.12
CA ASN A 294 19.47 -5.98 -3.98
C ASN A 294 19.73 -7.43 -4.44
N ALA A 295 19.07 -7.90 -5.49
CA ALA A 295 19.28 -9.25 -6.02
C ALA A 295 20.72 -9.49 -6.48
N CYS A 296 21.30 -8.56 -7.25
CA CYS A 296 22.71 -8.61 -7.65
C CYS A 296 23.65 -8.53 -6.45
N TRP A 297 23.32 -7.70 -5.46
CA TRP A 297 24.08 -7.55 -4.23
C TRP A 297 24.12 -8.84 -3.41
N GLN A 298 22.96 -9.45 -3.14
CA GLN A 298 22.87 -10.73 -2.44
C GLN A 298 23.62 -11.81 -3.22
N ARG A 299 23.43 -11.87 -4.54
CA ARG A 299 24.08 -12.85 -5.40
C ARG A 299 25.61 -12.76 -5.36
N TRP A 300 26.16 -11.55 -5.33
CA TRP A 300 27.61 -11.35 -5.24
C TRP A 300 28.16 -11.76 -3.86
N LEU A 301 27.44 -11.42 -2.79
CA LEU A 301 27.86 -11.71 -1.42
C LEU A 301 27.65 -13.17 -0.99
N ASP A 302 26.62 -13.85 -1.51
CA ASP A 302 26.29 -15.23 -1.14
C ASP A 302 27.31 -16.25 -1.68
N GLY A 303 28.25 -15.84 -2.55
CA GLY A 303 29.47 -16.58 -2.91
C GLY A 303 29.30 -17.92 -3.62
N LYS A 304 28.07 -18.43 -3.80
CA LYS A 304 27.77 -19.75 -4.42
C LYS A 304 27.81 -19.77 -5.95
N GLY A 305 28.52 -18.84 -6.58
CA GLY A 305 28.58 -18.69 -8.04
C GLY A 305 29.37 -19.77 -8.80
N GLY A 306 29.74 -20.90 -8.17
CA GLY A 306 30.51 -21.98 -8.80
C GLY A 306 30.12 -23.35 -8.26
N ARG A 307 29.96 -24.34 -9.14
CA ARG A 307 29.54 -25.73 -8.86
C ARG A 307 30.59 -26.59 -8.10
N SER A 308 31.64 -26.02 -7.51
CA SER A 308 32.72 -26.79 -6.86
C SER A 308 32.81 -26.52 -5.36
N ASP A 309 32.65 -27.57 -4.55
CA ASP A 309 32.70 -27.55 -3.08
C ASP A 309 34.06 -27.11 -2.47
N ASP A 310 35.11 -26.99 -3.28
CA ASP A 310 36.48 -26.72 -2.78
C ASP A 310 36.87 -25.22 -2.72
N ASP A 311 36.14 -24.33 -3.39
CA ASP A 311 36.43 -22.88 -3.36
C ASP A 311 35.41 -22.13 -2.50
N LYS A 312 35.67 -22.06 -1.18
CA LYS A 312 34.98 -21.12 -0.28
C LYS A 312 35.30 -19.69 -0.74
N VAL A 313 34.44 -19.12 -1.59
CA VAL A 313 34.46 -17.70 -1.96
C VAL A 313 34.32 -16.86 -0.69
N HIS A 314 35.23 -15.93 -0.48
CA HIS A 314 35.19 -15.01 0.66
C HIS A 314 33.91 -14.17 0.62
N THR A 315 33.11 -14.23 1.69
CA THR A 315 31.95 -13.37 1.89
C THR A 315 32.38 -12.10 2.63
N PHE A 316 32.10 -10.92 2.07
CA PHE A 316 32.40 -9.66 2.73
C PHE A 316 31.39 -9.38 3.85
N PRO A 317 31.82 -9.20 5.12
CA PRO A 317 30.90 -8.91 6.22
C PRO A 317 30.51 -7.43 6.20
N LEU A 318 29.49 -7.07 5.42
CA LEU A 318 29.04 -5.67 5.28
C LEU A 318 27.95 -5.33 6.31
N ASP A 319 27.94 -4.09 6.81
CA ASP A 319 27.00 -3.59 7.83
C ASP A 319 26.07 -2.50 7.29
N GLN A 320 26.62 -1.31 7.02
CA GLN A 320 25.85 -0.11 6.70
C GLN A 320 26.40 0.59 5.47
N VAL A 321 25.51 1.15 4.67
CA VAL A 321 25.86 1.92 3.47
C VAL A 321 25.35 3.34 3.64
N TYR A 322 26.25 4.31 3.50
CA TYR A 322 25.95 5.73 3.64
C TYR A 322 26.17 6.48 2.35
N PHE A 323 25.28 7.41 2.01
CA PHE A 323 25.51 8.36 0.94
C PHE A 323 25.92 9.71 1.52
N GLN A 324 27.16 10.10 1.26
CA GLN A 324 27.60 11.47 1.45
C GLN A 324 27.29 12.25 0.17
N PHE A 325 26.35 13.19 0.28
CA PHE A 325 25.96 14.09 -0.79
C PHE A 325 26.59 15.48 -0.62
N SER A 326 26.58 16.25 -1.70
CA SER A 326 26.97 17.66 -1.71
C SER A 326 25.92 18.52 -0.99
N PRO A 327 26.31 19.54 -0.22
CA PRO A 327 25.37 20.47 0.38
C PRO A 327 24.44 21.11 -0.67
N PRO A 328 23.16 21.34 -0.33
CA PRO A 328 22.21 22.05 -1.21
C PRO A 328 22.78 23.38 -1.70
N GLY A 329 22.58 23.70 -2.98
CA GLY A 329 23.08 24.93 -3.61
C GLY A 329 24.60 24.97 -3.91
N ARG A 330 25.37 23.94 -3.50
CA ARG A 330 26.82 23.85 -3.78
C ARG A 330 27.21 22.45 -4.22
N TYR A 331 26.77 22.07 -5.41
CA TYR A 331 27.05 20.76 -6.00
C TYR A 331 28.55 20.55 -6.27
N MET A 332 29.11 19.49 -5.68
CA MET A 332 30.51 19.09 -5.83
C MET A 332 30.56 17.59 -6.19
N PRO A 333 30.50 17.23 -7.48
CA PRO A 333 30.37 15.84 -7.92
C PRO A 333 31.55 14.97 -7.47
N ASP A 334 32.73 15.56 -7.31
CA ASP A 334 33.95 14.91 -6.84
C ASP A 334 33.94 14.58 -5.33
N ARG A 335 32.95 15.07 -4.58
CA ARG A 335 32.82 14.82 -3.13
C ARG A 335 31.73 13.83 -2.77
N GLU A 336 30.83 13.56 -3.71
CA GLU A 336 29.73 12.61 -3.50
C GLU A 336 30.26 11.18 -3.51
N ARG A 337 29.92 10.43 -2.49
CA ARG A 337 30.43 9.06 -2.32
C ARG A 337 29.48 8.17 -1.55
N ILE A 338 29.48 6.89 -1.90
CA ILE A 338 28.85 5.82 -1.16
C ILE A 338 29.90 5.21 -0.24
N THR A 339 29.68 5.24 1.07
CA THR A 339 30.57 4.66 2.08
C THR A 339 29.97 3.35 2.59
N ILE A 340 30.62 2.23 2.31
CA ILE A 340 30.19 0.88 2.68
C ILE A 340 31.01 0.44 3.89
N GLN A 341 30.36 0.32 5.05
CA GLN A 341 30.96 -0.11 6.30
C GLN A 341 30.97 -1.64 6.40
N MET A 342 32.05 -2.18 6.98
CA MET A 342 32.17 -3.58 7.32
C MET A 342 31.80 -3.82 8.79
N LYS A 343 31.29 -5.01 9.11
CA LYS A 343 31.03 -5.43 10.49
C LYS A 343 32.34 -5.56 11.25
N ASP A 344 32.30 -5.25 12.54
CA ASP A 344 33.45 -5.44 13.40
C ASP A 344 33.56 -6.94 13.76
N GLY A 345 34.80 -7.46 13.85
CA GLY A 345 35.03 -8.90 14.08
C GLY A 345 34.51 -9.44 15.43
N ASN A 346 34.02 -8.56 16.32
CA ASN A 346 33.45 -8.89 17.62
C ASN A 346 31.92 -8.90 17.64
N ASP A 347 31.24 -8.57 16.53
CA ASP A 347 29.78 -8.62 16.46
C ASP A 347 29.29 -10.07 16.42
N ASP A 348 28.37 -10.43 17.32
CA ASP A 348 27.82 -11.78 17.47
C ASP A 348 27.40 -12.39 16.11
N GLU A 349 27.73 -13.67 15.86
CA GLU A 349 27.34 -14.38 14.63
C GLU A 349 25.82 -14.40 14.40
N ALA A 350 25.02 -14.24 15.47
CA ALA A 350 23.56 -14.13 15.41
C ALA A 350 23.05 -12.81 14.78
N SER A 351 23.90 -11.78 14.67
CA SER A 351 23.59 -10.47 14.06
C SER A 351 23.93 -10.39 12.56
N ARG A 352 24.19 -11.52 11.91
CA ARG A 352 24.46 -11.61 10.45
C ARG A 352 23.21 -11.38 9.58
N GLY A 353 22.41 -10.35 9.89
CA GLY A 353 21.40 -9.85 8.96
C GLY A 353 22.05 -9.47 7.62
N LYS A 354 21.38 -9.81 6.52
CA LYS A 354 21.79 -9.42 5.16
C LYS A 354 21.62 -7.92 4.99
N LEU A 355 22.60 -7.30 4.33
CA LEU A 355 22.52 -5.89 3.95
C LEU A 355 21.51 -5.76 2.80
N ILE A 356 20.47 -4.95 3.01
CA ILE A 356 19.43 -4.67 2.01
C ILE A 356 19.40 -3.16 1.81
N LEU A 357 19.46 -2.72 0.55
CA LEU A 357 19.41 -1.32 0.17
C LEU A 357 17.96 -0.88 -0.05
N LEU A 358 17.70 0.42 0.15
CA LEU A 358 16.38 1.00 -0.06
C LEU A 358 15.94 0.92 -1.54
N PRO A 359 14.66 0.64 -1.84
CA PRO A 359 14.16 0.55 -3.21
C PRO A 359 14.39 1.80 -4.08
N SER A 360 14.27 3.00 -3.49
CA SER A 360 14.51 4.28 -4.18
C SER A 360 15.99 4.64 -4.40
N LEU A 361 16.92 3.69 -4.26
CA LEU A 361 18.38 3.93 -4.32
C LEU A 361 18.79 4.72 -5.56
N CYS A 362 18.30 4.26 -6.72
CA CYS A 362 18.57 4.90 -8.00
C CYS A 362 18.08 6.36 -8.04
N GLN A 363 16.93 6.67 -7.44
CA GLN A 363 16.36 8.02 -7.40
C GLN A 363 17.21 8.95 -6.52
N ILE A 364 17.67 8.46 -5.37
CA ILE A 364 18.54 9.23 -4.46
C ILE A 364 19.86 9.58 -5.14
N LEU A 365 20.51 8.61 -5.79
CA LEU A 365 21.85 8.78 -6.33
C LEU A 365 21.89 9.56 -7.65
N ARG A 366 20.82 9.52 -8.46
CA ARG A 366 20.78 10.14 -9.79
C ARG A 366 20.00 11.45 -9.89
N ARG A 367 19.45 11.93 -8.78
CA ARG A 367 18.57 13.11 -8.66
C ARG A 367 18.68 14.11 -9.83
N ASP A 368 17.53 14.45 -10.42
CA ASP A 368 17.46 15.38 -11.55
C ASP A 368 17.80 16.83 -11.12
N ASP A 369 17.49 17.18 -9.87
CA ASP A 369 17.73 18.50 -9.30
C ASP A 369 18.82 18.43 -8.21
N THR A 370 20.05 18.82 -8.56
CA THR A 370 21.18 18.87 -7.62
C THR A 370 21.10 20.05 -6.63
N SER A 371 20.15 20.97 -6.80
CA SER A 371 19.96 22.09 -5.88
C SER A 371 19.20 21.69 -4.61
N ARG A 372 18.41 20.60 -4.67
CA ARG A 372 17.63 20.07 -3.55
C ARG A 372 18.33 18.92 -2.84
N HIS A 373 17.87 18.64 -1.62
CA HIS A 373 18.32 17.47 -0.88
C HIS A 373 17.89 16.18 -1.59
N PRO A 374 18.74 15.13 -1.66
CA PRO A 374 18.44 13.89 -2.39
C PRO A 374 17.12 13.19 -1.99
N LEU A 375 16.68 13.33 -0.74
CA LEU A 375 15.46 12.70 -0.25
C LEU A 375 14.17 13.39 -0.70
N HIS A 376 14.22 14.64 -1.18
CA HIS A 376 13.02 15.42 -1.49
C HIS A 376 12.14 14.72 -2.55
N ALA A 377 12.74 14.31 -3.66
CA ALA A 377 12.04 13.61 -4.73
C ALA A 377 11.48 12.26 -4.28
N VAL A 378 12.18 11.55 -3.38
CA VAL A 378 11.70 10.28 -2.82
C VAL A 378 10.47 10.51 -1.95
N VAL A 379 10.50 11.53 -1.09
CA VAL A 379 9.35 11.86 -0.23
C VAL A 379 8.15 12.33 -1.05
N GLU A 380 8.36 13.16 -2.07
CA GLU A 380 7.29 13.57 -3.00
C GLU A 380 6.69 12.34 -3.71
N ASN A 381 7.52 11.41 -4.16
CA ASN A 381 7.06 10.15 -4.75
C ASN A 381 6.28 9.29 -3.76
N MET A 382 6.71 9.19 -2.49
CA MET A 382 5.98 8.46 -1.45
C MET A 382 4.61 9.08 -1.17
N ILE A 383 4.52 10.42 -1.13
CA ILE A 383 3.26 11.14 -0.98
C ILE A 383 2.35 10.90 -2.20
N GLN A 384 2.89 11.00 -3.42
CA GLN A 384 2.13 10.73 -4.64
C GLN A 384 1.64 9.28 -4.69
N HIS A 385 2.49 8.31 -4.33
CA HIS A 385 2.11 6.90 -4.21
C HIS A 385 0.97 6.73 -3.20
N THR A 386 1.01 7.44 -2.06
CA THR A 386 -0.07 7.43 -1.07
C THR A 386 -1.39 7.91 -1.68
N TRP A 387 -1.37 8.96 -2.51
CA TRP A 387 -2.56 9.45 -3.21
C TRP A 387 -3.09 8.48 -4.27
N ASP A 388 -2.19 7.90 -5.06
CA ASP A 388 -2.54 6.95 -6.10
C ASP A 388 -3.15 5.68 -5.51
N ASP A 389 -2.63 5.21 -4.37
CA ASP A 389 -3.15 4.03 -3.69
C ASP A 389 -4.47 4.32 -2.94
N LEU A 390 -4.66 5.52 -2.41
CA LEU A 390 -5.97 5.95 -1.90
C LEU A 390 -7.03 5.93 -3.01
N LEU A 391 -6.70 6.46 -4.19
CA LEU A 391 -7.58 6.46 -5.35
C LEU A 391 -7.86 5.05 -5.84
N ARG A 392 -6.84 4.18 -5.94
CA ARG A 392 -6.96 2.76 -6.29
C ARG A 392 -7.98 2.06 -5.39
N ASN A 393 -7.93 2.35 -4.11
CA ASN A 393 -8.85 1.83 -3.09
C ASN A 393 -10.20 2.56 -3.01
N GLY A 394 -10.50 3.45 -3.97
CA GLY A 394 -11.79 4.11 -4.12
C GLY A 394 -11.98 5.36 -3.26
N TYR A 395 -10.91 5.93 -2.72
CA TYR A 395 -10.95 7.18 -1.95
C TYR A 395 -10.28 8.33 -2.70
N TYR A 396 -11.04 9.39 -2.95
CA TYR A 396 -10.52 10.62 -3.54
C TYR A 396 -10.23 11.67 -2.50
N VAL A 397 -8.99 12.13 -2.50
CA VAL A 397 -8.53 13.29 -1.74
C VAL A 397 -8.57 14.50 -2.66
N ASP A 398 -9.51 15.42 -2.41
CA ASP A 398 -9.60 16.68 -3.17
C ASP A 398 -8.39 17.59 -2.91
N PRO A 399 -8.16 18.61 -3.75
CA PRO A 399 -7.01 19.49 -3.63
C PRO A 399 -6.86 20.17 -2.26
N SER A 400 -7.97 20.61 -1.64
CA SER A 400 -7.95 21.26 -0.32
C SER A 400 -7.52 20.28 0.77
N ARG A 401 -8.03 19.05 0.74
CA ARG A 401 -7.60 17.99 1.66
C ARG A 401 -6.15 17.57 1.41
N ARG A 402 -5.69 17.51 0.15
CA ARG A 402 -4.28 17.23 -0.18
C ARG A 402 -3.37 18.28 0.43
N GLU A 403 -3.71 19.56 0.31
CA GLU A 403 -2.95 20.66 0.92
C GLU A 403 -2.89 20.53 2.46
N GLN A 404 -4.01 20.21 3.11
CA GLN A 404 -4.05 20.02 4.57
C GLN A 404 -3.22 18.83 5.07
N LEU A 405 -3.13 17.76 4.26
CA LEU A 405 -2.43 16.52 4.60
C LEU A 405 -0.97 16.47 4.12
N PHE A 406 -0.57 17.35 3.20
CA PHE A 406 0.76 17.33 2.58
C PHE A 406 1.86 17.52 3.64
N ASP A 407 1.82 18.60 4.42
CA ASP A 407 2.88 18.90 5.40
C ASP A 407 3.04 17.80 6.47
N PRO A 408 1.95 17.27 7.10
CA PRO A 408 2.09 16.17 8.05
C PRO A 408 2.68 14.90 7.44
N LEU A 409 2.28 14.52 6.22
CA LEU A 409 2.81 13.34 5.54
C LEU A 409 4.27 13.53 5.13
N GLN A 410 4.61 14.71 4.62
CA GLN A 410 5.98 15.06 4.27
C GLN A 410 6.89 14.94 5.49
N LYS A 411 6.55 15.59 6.60
CA LYS A 411 7.35 15.52 7.84
C LYS A 411 7.46 14.09 8.38
N PHE A 412 6.37 13.32 8.31
CA PHE A 412 6.38 11.91 8.71
C PHE A 412 7.39 11.11 7.89
N TYR A 413 7.30 11.16 6.56
CA TYR A 413 8.20 10.40 5.67
C TYR A 413 9.65 10.88 5.75
N GLU A 414 9.89 12.19 5.80
CA GLU A 414 11.23 12.76 5.99
C GLU A 414 11.86 12.28 7.30
N SER A 415 11.10 12.34 8.40
CA SER A 415 11.59 11.88 9.70
C SER A 415 11.92 10.40 9.72
N GLY A 416 11.17 9.58 8.97
CA GLY A 416 11.38 8.14 8.87
C GLY A 416 12.63 7.75 8.09
N LEU A 417 12.94 8.49 7.03
CA LEU A 417 14.15 8.30 6.22
C LEU A 417 15.41 8.83 6.91
N LEU A 418 15.29 9.93 7.67
CA LEU A 418 16.41 10.52 8.42
C LEU A 418 16.62 9.87 9.79
N ALA A 419 15.61 9.20 10.34
CA ALA A 419 15.62 8.61 11.68
C ALA A 419 16.08 9.61 12.76
N GLY A 420 15.57 10.85 12.69
CA GLY A 420 15.89 11.94 13.62
C GLY A 420 17.24 12.62 13.42
N LYS A 421 17.97 12.29 12.35
CA LYS A 421 19.23 12.96 11.98
C LYS A 421 18.97 14.28 11.24
N ASP A 422 19.91 15.21 11.33
CA ASP A 422 19.86 16.45 10.57
C ASP A 422 20.03 16.21 9.07
N TRP A 423 19.46 17.12 8.26
CA TRP A 423 19.57 17.15 6.79
C TRP A 423 20.99 17.33 6.24
N ASN A 424 22.00 17.50 7.10
CA ASN A 424 23.41 17.60 6.71
C ASN A 424 24.19 16.29 6.96
N VAL A 425 23.54 15.29 7.56
CA VAL A 425 24.16 14.00 7.90
C VAL A 425 24.07 13.07 6.68
N PRO A 426 25.08 12.21 6.44
CA PRO A 426 25.00 11.21 5.38
C PRO A 426 23.73 10.35 5.48
N ILE A 427 23.09 10.13 4.33
CA ILE A 427 21.86 9.35 4.23
C ILE A 427 22.20 7.88 4.42
N LEU A 428 21.50 7.18 5.30
CA LEU A 428 21.59 5.72 5.40
C LEU A 428 20.87 5.10 4.20
N LEU A 429 21.58 4.32 3.38
CA LEU A 429 21.05 3.69 2.19
C LEU A 429 20.47 2.29 2.45
N ASN A 430 20.62 1.76 3.67
CA ASN A 430 19.96 0.52 4.08
C ASN A 430 18.44 0.71 4.07
N ALA A 431 17.70 -0.32 3.66
CA ALA A 431 16.26 -0.37 3.78
C ALA A 431 15.88 -0.27 5.26
N HIS A 432 15.31 0.86 5.66
CA HIS A 432 14.97 1.15 7.05
C HIS A 432 14.06 2.38 7.12
N PHE A 433 12.95 2.27 7.84
CA PHE A 433 12.06 3.40 8.11
C PHE A 433 11.73 3.47 9.61
N THR A 434 12.25 4.48 10.30
CA THR A 434 11.97 4.73 11.72
C THR A 434 11.58 6.19 11.92
N PRO A 435 10.28 6.51 11.91
CA PRO A 435 9.82 7.89 12.04
C PRO A 435 10.16 8.43 13.43
N THR A 436 10.52 9.70 13.47
CA THR A 436 10.66 10.47 14.72
C THR A 436 9.62 11.58 14.83
N TYR A 437 8.89 11.84 13.76
CA TYR A 437 7.74 12.75 13.74
C TYR A 437 6.45 11.94 13.80
N PRO A 438 5.59 12.13 14.81
CA PRO A 438 4.32 11.40 14.93
C PRO A 438 3.29 11.95 13.93
N LEU A 439 2.69 11.07 13.12
CA LEU A 439 1.55 11.42 12.28
C LEU A 439 0.25 11.32 13.08
N SER A 440 -0.33 12.47 13.41
CA SER A 440 -1.55 12.57 14.21
C SER A 440 -2.58 13.49 13.57
N LEU A 441 -3.76 12.96 13.29
CA LEU A 441 -4.83 13.66 12.56
C LEU A 441 -6.15 13.64 13.34
N TYR A 442 -6.90 14.74 13.29
CA TYR A 442 -8.29 14.81 13.72
C TYR A 442 -9.19 15.11 12.51
N LEU A 443 -9.95 14.13 12.07
CA LEU A 443 -10.85 14.23 10.93
C LEU A 443 -12.25 14.66 11.40
N ALA A 444 -12.63 15.91 11.11
CA ALA A 444 -13.93 16.49 11.45
C ALA A 444 -14.81 16.60 10.20
N GLY A 445 -16.10 16.30 10.30
CA GLY A 445 -17.02 16.47 9.16
C GLY A 445 -18.35 15.75 9.38
N THR A 446 -19.35 15.97 8.55
CA THR A 446 -20.68 15.35 8.73
C THR A 446 -20.66 13.83 8.53
N ALA A 447 -21.71 13.15 9.00
CA ALA A 447 -21.91 11.73 8.72
C ALA A 447 -22.00 11.52 7.19
N GLY A 448 -21.31 10.50 6.68
CA GLY A 448 -21.24 10.24 5.24
C GLY A 448 -20.18 11.03 4.48
N ALA A 449 -19.47 11.99 5.10
CA ALA A 449 -18.38 12.73 4.44
C ALA A 449 -17.14 11.88 4.06
N GLY A 450 -17.09 10.61 4.48
CA GLY A 450 -16.00 9.69 4.12
C GLY A 450 -14.80 9.68 5.07
N LYS A 451 -14.95 10.14 6.33
CA LYS A 451 -13.87 10.12 7.35
C LYS A 451 -13.32 8.72 7.59
N SER A 452 -14.18 7.76 7.96
CA SER A 452 -13.78 6.37 8.20
C SER A 452 -13.24 5.69 6.94
N SER A 453 -13.75 6.08 5.77
CA SER A 453 -13.22 5.62 4.48
C SER A 453 -11.79 6.10 4.24
N LEU A 454 -11.45 7.35 4.60
CA LEU A 454 -10.08 7.84 4.55
C LEU A 454 -9.18 7.01 5.45
N VAL A 455 -9.54 6.85 6.73
CA VAL A 455 -8.71 6.11 7.71
C VAL A 455 -8.45 4.67 7.24
N ARG A 456 -9.49 4.01 6.72
CA ARG A 456 -9.40 2.63 6.24
C ARG A 456 -8.47 2.48 5.04
N ASN A 457 -8.48 3.44 4.12
CA ASN A 457 -7.66 3.36 2.90
C ASN A 457 -6.27 4.00 3.07
N LEU A 458 -6.06 4.79 4.13
CA LEU A 458 -4.78 5.43 4.40
C LEU A 458 -3.71 4.46 4.92
N PHE A 459 -4.07 3.50 5.79
CA PHE A 459 -3.08 2.54 6.29
C PHE A 459 -2.46 1.66 5.19
N PRO A 460 -3.21 1.07 4.23
CA PRO A 460 -2.60 0.30 3.15
C PRO A 460 -1.82 1.22 2.20
N ALA A 461 -2.28 2.45 1.96
CA ALA A 461 -1.56 3.42 1.12
C ALA A 461 -0.20 3.82 1.71
N ILE A 462 -0.13 4.06 3.03
CA ILE A 462 1.14 4.31 3.72
C ILE A 462 2.03 3.07 3.68
N ASN A 463 1.46 1.88 3.89
CA ASN A 463 2.20 0.61 3.79
C ASN A 463 2.83 0.46 2.40
N ALA A 464 2.04 0.61 1.34
CA ALA A 464 2.47 0.51 -0.04
C ALA A 464 3.56 1.54 -0.39
N ALA A 465 3.41 2.78 0.06
CA ALA A 465 4.41 3.83 -0.14
C ALA A 465 5.75 3.50 0.55
N ILE A 466 5.73 3.07 1.82
CA ILE A 466 6.96 2.70 2.54
C ILE A 466 7.61 1.47 1.93
N SER A 467 6.85 0.42 1.66
CA SER A 467 7.39 -0.82 1.10
C SER A 467 7.97 -0.64 -0.30
N SER A 468 7.34 0.22 -1.13
CA SER A 468 7.79 0.45 -2.50
C SER A 468 9.02 1.36 -2.61
N HIS A 469 9.26 2.21 -1.61
CA HIS A 469 10.29 3.25 -1.69
C HIS A 469 11.43 3.09 -0.70
N CYS A 470 11.21 2.47 0.46
CA CYS A 470 12.14 2.51 1.58
C CYS A 470 12.38 1.16 2.26
N ASP A 471 11.35 0.58 2.89
CA ASP A 471 11.50 -0.62 3.72
C ASP A 471 10.46 -1.69 3.34
N PRO A 472 10.83 -2.64 2.45
CA PRO A 472 9.89 -3.66 1.98
C PRO A 472 9.49 -4.71 3.02
N GLU A 473 10.18 -4.80 4.17
CA GLU A 473 9.81 -5.70 5.28
C GLU A 473 8.87 -5.02 6.28
N LEU A 474 8.86 -3.68 6.30
CA LEU A 474 8.03 -2.92 7.22
C LEU A 474 6.55 -3.16 6.92
N ILE A 475 5.80 -3.52 7.96
CA ILE A 475 4.35 -3.70 7.88
C ILE A 475 3.68 -2.67 8.77
N VAL A 476 2.70 -1.96 8.20
CA VAL A 476 1.77 -1.12 8.95
C VAL A 476 0.62 -1.99 9.48
N ARG A 477 0.49 -2.05 10.81
CA ARG A 477 -0.59 -2.77 11.49
C ARG A 477 -1.72 -1.80 11.83
N PHE A 478 -2.97 -2.28 11.84
CA PHE A 478 -4.14 -1.44 12.10
C PHE A 478 -4.89 -1.82 13.37
N VAL A 479 -5.19 -0.86 14.22
CA VAL A 479 -5.97 -1.03 15.46
C VAL A 479 -7.14 -0.06 15.42
N LYS A 480 -8.35 -0.57 15.63
CA LYS A 480 -9.56 0.26 15.72
C LYS A 480 -10.07 0.29 17.15
N GLN A 481 -10.37 1.47 17.65
CA GLN A 481 -11.00 1.65 18.96
C GLN A 481 -12.22 2.54 18.83
N ASN A 482 -13.36 2.05 19.32
CA ASN A 482 -14.57 2.87 19.33
C ASN A 482 -14.55 3.86 20.52
N LEU A 483 -14.63 5.17 20.31
CA LEU A 483 -14.65 6.17 21.39
C LEU A 483 -16.06 6.54 21.86
N ASN A 484 -17.09 6.37 21.03
CA ASN A 484 -18.48 6.73 21.36
C ASN A 484 -19.22 5.55 22.01
N LYS A 485 -18.73 5.10 23.15
CA LYS A 485 -19.33 4.04 23.97
C LYS A 485 -19.31 4.45 25.45
N PRO A 486 -20.20 3.89 26.31
CA PRO A 486 -20.27 4.29 27.72
C PRO A 486 -18.88 4.38 28.37
N PHE A 487 -18.59 5.48 29.07
CA PHE A 487 -17.23 5.82 29.48
C PHE A 487 -16.53 4.72 30.27
N LYS A 488 -17.27 4.03 31.17
CA LYS A 488 -16.74 2.90 31.95
C LYS A 488 -16.25 1.74 31.08
N THR A 489 -16.98 1.43 30.00
CA THR A 489 -16.58 0.38 29.05
C THR A 489 -15.32 0.78 28.29
N LEU A 490 -15.26 2.04 27.81
CA LEU A 490 -14.08 2.56 27.13
C LEU A 490 -12.85 2.55 28.04
N GLN A 491 -13.00 2.97 29.30
CA GLN A 491 -11.93 2.97 30.29
C GLN A 491 -11.39 1.56 30.55
N LEU A 492 -12.27 0.56 30.59
CA LEU A 492 -11.93 -0.84 30.80
C LEU A 492 -11.14 -1.43 29.61
N GLU A 493 -11.47 -1.04 28.38
CA GLU A 493 -10.78 -1.51 27.16
C GLU A 493 -9.39 -0.87 26.98
N LEU A 494 -9.21 0.37 27.45
CA LEU A 494 -7.93 1.09 27.42
C LEU A 494 -7.04 0.78 28.64
N GLU A 495 -7.51 -0.01 29.59
CA GLU A 495 -6.76 -0.38 30.78
C GLU A 495 -5.85 -1.58 30.54
N LEU A 496 -4.53 -1.38 30.65
CA LEU A 496 -3.57 -2.48 30.60
C LEU A 496 -3.65 -3.31 31.89
N ARG A 497 -3.88 -4.61 31.76
CA ARG A 497 -4.01 -5.55 32.87
C ARG A 497 -2.72 -6.36 33.05
N PRO A 498 -2.36 -6.75 34.28
CA PRO A 498 -1.11 -7.46 34.56
C PRO A 498 -1.06 -8.93 34.09
N ASN A 499 -2.07 -9.42 33.37
CA ASN A 499 -2.14 -10.82 32.95
C ASN A 499 -1.49 -11.03 31.56
N ASN A 500 -0.82 -12.16 31.35
CA ASN A 500 -0.16 -12.51 30.09
C ASN A 500 -1.13 -12.70 28.89
N ASN A 501 -2.44 -12.73 29.15
CA ASN A 501 -3.51 -12.80 28.14
C ASN A 501 -4.31 -11.48 28.09
N ASP A 502 -3.69 -10.35 28.43
CA ASP A 502 -4.35 -9.04 28.33
C ASP A 502 -4.57 -8.63 26.87
N TYR A 503 -5.84 -8.62 26.45
CA TYR A 503 -6.29 -8.12 25.14
C TYR A 503 -6.78 -6.67 25.19
N SER A 504 -6.32 -5.87 26.16
CA SER A 504 -6.54 -4.42 26.14
C SER A 504 -5.94 -3.77 24.89
N VAL A 505 -6.53 -2.67 24.45
CA VAL A 505 -6.05 -1.90 23.28
C VAL A 505 -4.57 -1.52 23.44
N MET A 506 -4.17 -1.19 24.67
CA MET A 506 -2.79 -0.83 24.99
C MET A 506 -1.82 -2.01 24.81
N SER A 507 -2.20 -3.21 25.27
CA SER A 507 -1.43 -4.43 25.10
C SER A 507 -1.26 -4.77 23.61
N ILE A 508 -2.33 -4.62 22.83
CA ILE A 508 -2.30 -4.83 21.37
C ILE A 508 -1.38 -3.86 20.67
N ILE A 509 -1.47 -2.56 20.96
CA ILE A 509 -0.61 -1.55 20.33
C ILE A 509 0.85 -1.89 20.61
N GLN A 510 1.18 -2.24 21.86
CA GLN A 510 2.53 -2.64 22.24
C GLN A 510 2.98 -3.94 21.56
N GLY A 511 2.15 -4.97 21.55
CA GLY A 511 2.47 -6.27 20.93
C GLY A 511 2.70 -6.16 19.42
N ARG A 512 1.92 -5.32 18.72
CA ARG A 512 2.03 -5.11 17.27
C ARG A 512 3.29 -4.36 16.86
N ARG A 513 3.89 -3.61 17.78
CA ARG A 513 5.19 -2.96 17.57
C ARG A 513 6.35 -3.95 17.66
N MET A 514 6.24 -5.00 18.47
CA MET A 514 7.36 -5.86 18.87
C MET A 514 7.30 -7.30 18.31
N THR A 515 6.58 -7.54 17.21
CA THR A 515 6.27 -8.93 16.81
C THR A 515 7.51 -9.80 16.61
N LEU A 516 7.52 -11.00 17.23
CA LEU A 516 8.59 -12.00 17.16
C LEU A 516 8.93 -12.51 15.73
N SER A 517 8.07 -12.20 14.76
CA SER A 517 8.21 -12.63 13.36
C SER A 517 9.01 -11.65 12.50
N GLN A 518 9.28 -10.42 12.96
CA GLN A 518 9.97 -9.39 12.19
C GLN A 518 11.37 -9.17 12.74
N SER A 519 12.33 -8.89 11.87
CA SER A 519 13.67 -8.49 12.31
C SER A 519 13.69 -7.05 12.86
N LYS A 520 12.64 -6.25 12.55
CA LYS A 520 12.48 -4.84 12.96
C LYS A 520 11.09 -4.57 13.56
N PRO A 521 10.95 -3.57 14.44
CA PRO A 521 9.66 -3.09 14.92
C PRO A 521 8.78 -2.57 13.77
N GLY A 522 7.49 -2.91 13.76
CA GLY A 522 6.52 -2.42 12.77
C GLY A 522 5.88 -1.08 13.15
N LEU A 523 5.13 -0.49 12.20
CA LEU A 523 4.28 0.68 12.47
C LEU A 523 2.87 0.24 12.91
N VAL A 524 2.22 1.07 13.72
CA VAL A 524 0.82 0.85 14.13
C VAL A 524 -0.02 2.07 13.84
N LEU A 525 -1.05 1.94 13.02
CA LEU A 525 -2.09 2.94 12.86
C LEU A 525 -3.25 2.65 13.82
N VAL A 526 -3.57 3.62 14.65
CA VAL A 526 -4.65 3.58 15.64
C VAL A 526 -5.78 4.50 15.20
N ALA A 527 -6.89 3.91 14.79
CA ALA A 527 -8.13 4.59 14.42
C ALA A 527 -9.03 4.74 15.66
N LEU A 528 -9.19 5.97 16.11
CA LEU A 528 -9.95 6.37 17.28
C LEU A 528 -11.31 6.95 16.81
N GLU A 529 -12.33 6.10 16.67
CA GLU A 529 -13.61 6.44 16.03
C GLU A 529 -14.80 6.22 16.97
N GLU A 530 -15.82 7.02 17.15
CA GLU A 530 -16.00 8.40 16.79
C GLU A 530 -15.84 9.21 18.08
N MET A 531 -15.08 10.30 18.05
CA MET A 531 -14.98 11.20 19.19
C MET A 531 -16.39 11.76 19.51
N PRO A 532 -16.90 11.64 20.76
CA PRO A 532 -18.25 12.08 21.09
C PRO A 532 -18.38 13.61 21.07
N SER A 533 -19.63 14.10 21.05
CA SER A 533 -19.92 15.52 21.25
C SER A 533 -19.61 15.95 22.69
N ASN A 534 -19.30 17.22 22.90
CA ASN A 534 -19.15 17.78 24.26
C ASN A 534 -20.45 18.39 24.83
N LEU A 535 -21.62 18.02 24.28
CA LEU A 535 -22.90 18.51 24.79
C LEU A 535 -23.15 18.02 26.23
N ALA A 536 -23.73 18.89 27.05
CA ALA A 536 -24.04 18.58 28.45
C ALA A 536 -24.95 17.33 28.55
N GLY A 537 -24.60 16.42 29.47
CA GLY A 537 -25.36 15.17 29.72
C GLY A 537 -25.00 13.98 28.81
N ARG A 538 -24.02 14.11 27.92
CA ARG A 538 -23.52 12.99 27.10
C ARG A 538 -22.56 12.11 27.90
N ASP A 539 -22.74 10.79 27.78
CA ASP A 539 -21.79 9.77 28.25
C ASP A 539 -21.40 8.86 27.06
N PRO A 540 -20.14 8.90 26.62
CA PRO A 540 -19.05 9.74 27.11
C PRO A 540 -19.14 11.17 26.53
N ASN A 541 -18.49 12.15 27.17
CA ASN A 541 -18.29 13.49 26.59
C ASN A 541 -16.86 13.65 26.03
N GLN A 542 -16.68 14.60 25.10
CA GLN A 542 -15.42 14.79 24.36
C GLN A 542 -14.22 15.03 25.28
N LEU A 543 -14.40 15.83 26.32
CA LEU A 543 -13.33 16.21 27.23
C LEU A 543 -12.87 15.03 28.09
N GLU A 544 -13.79 14.24 28.64
CA GLU A 544 -13.45 13.07 29.45
C GLU A 544 -12.76 11.98 28.62
N VAL A 545 -13.19 11.77 27.36
CA VAL A 545 -12.46 10.87 26.44
C VAL A 545 -11.04 11.38 26.17
N SER A 546 -10.88 12.67 25.92
CA SER A 546 -9.57 13.27 25.68
C SER A 546 -8.64 13.11 26.89
N LYS A 547 -9.14 13.35 28.11
CA LYS A 547 -8.41 13.12 29.36
C LYS A 547 -8.04 11.65 29.55
N LEU A 548 -8.97 10.72 29.28
CA LEU A 548 -8.75 9.29 29.40
C LEU A 548 -7.63 8.81 28.46
N ILE A 549 -7.65 9.26 27.20
CA ILE A 549 -6.58 8.95 26.24
C ILE A 549 -5.24 9.52 26.73
N SER A 550 -5.20 10.79 27.13
CA SER A 550 -4.01 11.42 27.70
C SER A 550 -3.47 10.67 28.91
N LEU A 551 -4.34 10.19 29.80
CA LEU A 551 -3.98 9.39 30.95
C LEU A 551 -3.40 8.02 30.55
N ARG A 552 -4.07 7.29 29.66
CA ARG A 552 -3.68 5.91 29.32
C ARG A 552 -2.44 5.85 28.44
N PHE A 553 -2.25 6.81 27.52
CA PHE A 553 -1.12 6.83 26.59
C PHE A 553 0.17 7.39 27.22
N SER A 554 0.08 8.33 28.17
CA SER A 554 1.25 8.86 28.91
C SER A 554 1.85 7.87 29.93
N GLY A 555 1.09 6.86 30.35
CA GLY A 555 1.46 5.96 31.43
C GLY A 555 1.66 6.68 32.76
N ARG A 556 2.76 6.42 33.48
CA ARG A 556 3.01 7.00 34.83
C ARG A 556 3.29 8.51 34.84
N ARG A 557 3.56 9.14 33.69
CA ARG A 557 3.96 10.57 33.57
C ARG A 557 2.79 11.53 33.35
N GLY A 558 1.57 11.04 33.13
CA GLY A 558 0.40 11.88 32.87
C GLY A 558 -0.08 12.74 34.04
N GLU A 559 -0.61 13.92 33.74
CA GLU A 559 -1.08 14.90 34.72
C GLU A 559 -2.51 14.68 35.23
N TYR A 560 -3.37 13.98 34.46
CA TYR A 560 -4.75 13.70 34.84
C TYR A 560 -4.80 12.58 35.90
N ARG A 561 -4.76 12.96 37.18
CA ARG A 561 -4.77 12.03 38.32
C ARG A 561 -6.20 11.79 38.80
N GLU A 562 -6.77 10.63 38.51
CA GLU A 562 -7.94 10.13 39.25
C GLU A 562 -7.74 8.67 39.69
N GLY A 563 -7.74 8.45 41.01
CA GLY A 563 -7.87 7.15 41.66
C GLY A 563 -6.67 6.18 41.63
N ASP A 564 -6.79 5.13 42.45
CA ASP A 564 -5.86 4.00 42.65
C ASP A 564 -5.79 3.01 41.46
N ALA A 565 -6.11 3.45 40.23
CA ALA A 565 -6.06 2.58 39.07
C ALA A 565 -4.60 2.21 38.73
N PRO A 566 -4.28 0.92 38.48
CA PRO A 566 -2.93 0.48 38.19
C PRO A 566 -2.40 1.16 36.91
N ARG A 567 -1.33 1.94 37.06
CA ARG A 567 -0.72 2.71 35.96
C ARG A 567 0.27 1.89 35.14
N ASN A 568 0.27 2.10 33.82
CA ASN A 568 1.35 1.67 32.93
C ASN A 568 2.69 2.22 33.43
N SER A 569 3.73 1.38 33.55
CA SER A 569 5.07 1.84 33.96
C SER A 569 5.56 3.00 33.07
N ALA A 570 6.48 3.84 33.54
CA ALA A 570 7.06 4.91 32.72
C ALA A 570 7.77 4.37 31.44
N LYS A 571 8.17 3.09 31.45
CA LYS A 571 8.72 2.36 30.28
C LYS A 571 7.63 1.78 29.36
N ARG A 572 6.35 1.85 29.74
CA ARG A 572 5.18 1.32 29.00
C ARG A 572 4.26 2.43 28.47
N GLY A 573 4.58 3.71 28.69
CA GLY A 573 3.89 4.82 28.02
C GLY A 573 4.21 4.81 26.53
N ILE A 574 3.26 5.25 25.69
CA ILE A 574 3.42 5.35 24.23
C ILE A 574 3.45 6.80 23.74
N SER A 575 3.52 7.77 24.66
CA SER A 575 3.37 9.20 24.37
C SER A 575 4.40 9.77 23.40
N GLY A 576 5.64 9.26 23.41
CA GLY A 576 6.75 9.77 22.58
C GLY A 576 7.06 8.88 21.37
N ASP A 577 6.16 7.96 21.02
CA ASP A 577 6.42 6.96 20.00
C ASP A 577 5.84 7.35 18.64
N ALA A 578 6.70 7.82 17.75
CA ALA A 578 6.34 8.19 16.40
C ALA A 578 6.06 6.99 15.47
N THR A 579 6.31 5.75 15.90
CA THR A 579 5.90 4.54 15.16
C THR A 579 4.38 4.30 15.23
N ILE A 580 3.66 5.10 16.03
CA ILE A 580 2.21 5.05 16.18
C ILE A 580 1.58 6.21 15.41
N ILE A 581 0.84 5.89 14.35
CA ILE A 581 0.03 6.84 13.58
C ILE A 581 -1.35 6.91 14.24
N ASN A 582 -1.85 8.10 14.57
CA ASN A 582 -3.10 8.24 15.30
C ASN A 582 -4.09 9.07 14.51
N ILE A 583 -5.30 8.54 14.34
CA ILE A 583 -6.35 9.26 13.60
C ILE A 583 -7.65 9.22 14.37
N PHE A 584 -8.13 10.40 14.75
CA PHE A 584 -9.45 10.58 15.32
C PHE A 584 -10.46 10.83 14.20
N THR A 585 -11.64 10.24 14.30
CA THR A 585 -12.79 10.62 13.46
C THR A 585 -13.90 11.18 14.32
N SER A 586 -14.59 12.22 13.84
CA SER A 586 -15.67 12.85 14.59
C SER A 586 -16.68 13.52 13.68
N ASN A 587 -17.96 13.47 14.06
CA ASN A 587 -18.98 14.35 13.48
C ASN A 587 -18.95 15.78 14.05
N TYR A 588 -18.08 16.05 15.01
CA TYR A 588 -17.98 17.31 15.75
C TYR A 588 -16.57 17.90 15.66
N ASP A 589 -16.47 19.22 15.68
CA ASP A 589 -15.18 19.89 15.82
C ASP A 589 -14.51 19.54 17.15
N LEU A 590 -13.18 19.59 17.17
CA LEU A 590 -12.40 19.35 18.38
C LEU A 590 -12.38 20.64 19.21
N GLU A 591 -12.96 20.60 20.41
CA GLU A 591 -12.95 21.78 21.27
C GLU A 591 -11.54 22.13 21.76
N PRO A 592 -11.23 23.43 21.98
CA PRO A 592 -9.89 23.85 22.44
C PRO A 592 -9.44 23.20 23.75
N SER A 593 -10.36 22.93 24.67
CA SER A 593 -10.09 22.25 25.94
C SER A 593 -9.67 20.79 25.74
N CYS A 594 -10.32 20.11 24.78
CA CYS A 594 -10.01 18.75 24.38
C CYS A 594 -8.67 18.68 23.64
N LEU A 595 -8.43 19.60 22.70
CA LEU A 595 -7.14 19.74 22.03
C LEU A 595 -6.01 19.96 23.03
N SER A 596 -6.20 20.87 24.00
CA SER A 596 -5.23 21.13 25.06
C SER A 596 -4.98 19.91 25.94
N ALA A 597 -5.99 19.05 26.15
CA ALA A 597 -5.82 17.81 26.88
C ALA A 597 -4.98 16.79 26.10
N LEU A 598 -5.22 16.65 24.79
CA LEU A 598 -4.49 15.74 23.91
C LEU A 598 -3.03 16.19 23.69
N GLN A 599 -2.80 17.48 23.42
CA GLN A 599 -1.47 18.05 23.12
C GLN A 599 -0.45 17.94 24.27
N ARG A 600 -0.88 17.52 25.48
CA ARG A 600 0.03 17.14 26.56
C ARG A 600 0.87 15.90 26.24
N LEU A 601 0.46 15.10 25.26
CA LEU A 601 1.23 13.97 24.75
C LEU A 601 2.09 14.41 23.57
N GLU A 602 3.37 14.05 23.57
CA GLU A 602 4.32 14.35 22.49
C GLU A 602 3.78 13.92 21.11
N MET A 603 3.17 12.74 21.02
CA MET A 603 2.54 12.22 19.80
C MET A 603 1.40 13.09 19.25
N PHE A 604 0.78 13.94 20.07
CA PHE A 604 -0.32 14.82 19.67
C PHE A 604 0.07 16.30 19.65
N GLN A 605 1.32 16.67 19.94
CA GLN A 605 1.76 18.08 19.89
C GLN A 605 1.49 18.72 18.53
N ASN A 606 1.65 17.93 17.46
CA ASN A 606 1.40 18.34 16.09
C ASN A 606 0.05 17.83 15.52
N LEU A 607 -0.93 17.56 16.38
CA LEU A 607 -2.25 17.07 15.95
C LEU A 607 -2.87 18.04 14.93
N LYS A 608 -3.01 17.58 13.68
CA LYS A 608 -3.58 18.37 12.59
C LYS A 608 -5.09 18.13 12.50
N ILE A 609 -5.87 19.19 12.63
CA ILE A 609 -7.31 19.15 12.35
C ILE A 609 -7.50 19.24 10.84
N VAL A 610 -8.26 18.29 10.28
CA VAL A 610 -8.57 18.18 8.86
C VAL A 610 -10.08 18.12 8.71
N HIS A 611 -10.65 19.08 7.97
CA HIS A 611 -12.07 19.08 7.68
C HIS A 611 -12.36 18.23 6.44
N VAL A 612 -13.29 17.29 6.58
CA VAL A 612 -13.68 16.34 5.54
C VAL A 612 -15.10 16.64 5.11
N ALA A 613 -15.26 16.96 3.83
CA ALA A 613 -16.55 17.19 3.20
C ALA A 613 -16.83 16.13 2.12
N PRO A 614 -18.12 15.86 1.80
CA PRO A 614 -18.47 15.06 0.63
C PRO A 614 -17.95 15.70 -0.66
N VAL A 615 -17.46 14.87 -1.59
CA VAL A 615 -16.98 15.32 -2.90
C VAL A 615 -18.17 15.71 -3.78
N ALA A 616 -18.16 16.95 -4.29
CA ALA A 616 -19.27 17.53 -5.05
C ALA A 616 -18.79 18.34 -6.27
N GLY A 617 -19.71 18.63 -7.20
CA GLY A 617 -19.45 19.45 -8.38
C GLY A 617 -18.23 18.97 -9.18
N LYS A 618 -17.34 19.90 -9.52
CA LYS A 618 -16.17 19.63 -10.36
C LYS A 618 -15.23 18.56 -9.79
N GLU A 619 -15.04 18.56 -8.48
CA GLU A 619 -14.18 17.58 -7.80
C GLU A 619 -14.71 16.15 -7.95
N ARG A 620 -16.04 16.00 -8.05
CA ARG A 620 -16.68 14.70 -8.24
C ARG A 620 -16.50 14.18 -9.66
N GLU A 621 -16.50 15.07 -10.66
CA GLU A 621 -16.16 14.73 -12.04
C GLU A 621 -14.69 14.30 -12.16
N ASP A 622 -13.80 15.06 -11.52
CA ASP A 622 -12.36 14.80 -11.55
C ASP A 622 -12.02 13.49 -10.82
N PHE A 623 -12.71 13.21 -9.71
CA PHE A 623 -12.70 11.90 -9.07
C PHE A 623 -13.12 10.79 -10.05
N ALA A 624 -14.30 10.93 -10.67
CA ALA A 624 -14.86 9.89 -11.53
C ALA A 624 -13.92 9.56 -12.70
N ARG A 625 -13.39 10.61 -13.34
CA ARG A 625 -12.43 10.50 -14.44
C ARG A 625 -11.13 9.84 -13.98
N SER A 626 -10.54 10.30 -12.88
CA SER A 626 -9.26 9.80 -12.39
C SER A 626 -9.38 8.34 -11.95
N TYR A 627 -10.42 8.01 -11.19
CA TYR A 627 -10.68 6.66 -10.71
C TYR A 627 -10.91 5.67 -11.87
N LEU A 628 -11.78 6.04 -12.82
CA LEU A 628 -12.07 5.21 -13.99
C LEU A 628 -10.82 4.99 -14.85
N THR A 629 -10.06 6.06 -15.11
CA THR A 629 -8.81 6.00 -15.88
C THR A 629 -7.80 5.07 -15.22
N GLN A 630 -7.57 5.23 -13.92
CA GLN A 630 -6.67 4.36 -13.16
C GLN A 630 -7.11 2.89 -13.24
N ARG A 631 -8.40 2.61 -12.99
CA ARG A 631 -8.93 1.24 -13.02
C ARG A 631 -8.84 0.59 -14.40
N VAL A 632 -9.15 1.33 -15.45
CA VAL A 632 -9.05 0.83 -16.82
C VAL A 632 -7.58 0.55 -17.17
N HIS A 633 -6.65 1.45 -16.82
CA HIS A 633 -5.21 1.23 -17.03
C HIS A 633 -4.67 0.04 -16.24
N GLU A 634 -5.09 -0.16 -14.99
CA GLU A 634 -4.67 -1.32 -14.20
C GLU A 634 -5.18 -2.64 -14.81
N SER A 635 -6.37 -2.63 -15.41
CA SER A 635 -6.98 -3.81 -16.04
C SER A 635 -6.44 -4.12 -17.45
N LEU A 636 -5.83 -3.13 -18.09
CA LEU A 636 -5.28 -3.16 -19.44
C LEU A 636 -3.75 -3.10 -19.31
N SER A 637 -3.06 -4.24 -19.31
CA SER A 637 -1.60 -4.40 -19.12
C SER A 637 -0.73 -3.19 -19.53
N PRO A 638 0.38 -2.88 -18.83
CA PRO A 638 1.15 -1.64 -18.92
C PRO A 638 1.73 -1.27 -20.31
N ARG A 639 1.52 -2.12 -21.31
CA ARG A 639 1.87 -1.92 -22.72
C ARG A 639 0.82 -1.14 -23.51
N ASN A 640 -0.33 -0.82 -22.93
CA ASN A 640 -1.33 0.01 -23.59
C ASN A 640 -0.99 1.48 -23.39
N ASP A 641 -0.61 2.12 -24.50
CA ASP A 641 -0.47 3.56 -24.64
C ASP A 641 -1.65 4.32 -24.02
N LYS A 642 -1.40 5.61 -23.71
CA LYS A 642 -2.32 6.58 -23.13
C LYS A 642 -3.74 6.45 -23.70
N LEU A 643 -4.60 5.72 -23.00
CA LEU A 643 -6.01 5.60 -23.32
C LEU A 643 -6.72 6.81 -22.71
N ASN A 644 -7.22 7.71 -23.54
CA ASN A 644 -8.02 8.83 -23.06
C ASN A 644 -9.47 8.37 -22.89
N ILE A 645 -10.04 8.64 -21.71
CA ILE A 645 -11.44 8.35 -21.43
C ILE A 645 -12.22 9.66 -21.36
N HIS A 646 -13.15 9.84 -22.29
CA HIS A 646 -14.13 10.92 -22.27
C HIS A 646 -15.37 10.42 -21.54
N LEU A 647 -15.72 11.10 -20.45
CA LEU A 647 -16.79 10.68 -19.54
C LEU A 647 -17.88 11.76 -19.50
N ASP A 648 -19.04 11.43 -20.03
CA ASP A 648 -20.25 12.25 -20.05
C ASP A 648 -21.41 11.44 -19.45
N ILE A 649 -21.48 11.44 -18.11
CA ILE A 649 -22.45 10.69 -17.31
C ILE A 649 -22.93 11.56 -16.13
N PRO A 650 -24.10 11.28 -15.54
CA PRO A 650 -24.51 11.90 -14.30
C PRO A 650 -23.62 11.40 -13.14
N PHE A 651 -22.97 12.32 -12.44
CA PHE A 651 -22.10 11.97 -11.30
C PHE A 651 -22.85 11.85 -9.97
N GLY A 652 -24.06 12.40 -9.87
CA GLY A 652 -24.85 12.47 -8.63
C GLY A 652 -24.22 13.35 -7.56
N GLU A 653 -24.76 13.31 -6.34
CA GLU A 653 -24.29 14.09 -5.18
C GLU A 653 -24.14 13.23 -3.92
N GLY A 654 -23.44 13.74 -2.90
CA GLY A 654 -23.33 13.09 -1.59
C GLY A 654 -22.37 11.90 -1.56
N ASP A 655 -22.83 10.77 -1.04
CA ASP A 655 -22.03 9.55 -0.87
C ASP A 655 -21.38 9.11 -2.19
N THR A 656 -20.10 8.79 -2.16
CA THR A 656 -19.34 8.35 -3.34
C THR A 656 -19.44 6.86 -3.59
N ARG A 657 -19.92 6.04 -2.63
CA ARG A 657 -20.03 4.58 -2.77
C ARG A 657 -20.85 4.15 -4.00
N PRO A 658 -22.04 4.74 -4.28
CA PRO A 658 -22.80 4.40 -5.49
C PRO A 658 -22.02 4.73 -6.77
N LEU A 659 -21.34 5.88 -6.80
CA LEU A 659 -20.51 6.30 -7.93
C LEU A 659 -19.31 5.36 -8.13
N VAL A 660 -18.61 4.96 -7.07
CA VAL A 660 -17.52 3.97 -7.13
C VAL A 660 -18.00 2.65 -7.72
N ARG A 661 -19.15 2.15 -7.26
CA ARG A 661 -19.77 0.92 -7.78
C ARG A 661 -20.05 1.06 -9.28
N TYR A 662 -20.69 2.15 -9.69
CA TYR A 662 -20.98 2.47 -11.09
C TYR A 662 -19.71 2.48 -11.94
N LEU A 663 -18.66 3.18 -11.50
CA LEU A 663 -17.39 3.30 -12.24
C LEU A 663 -16.62 1.98 -12.30
N ARG A 664 -16.71 1.10 -11.28
CA ARG A 664 -16.12 -0.25 -11.33
C ARG A 664 -16.77 -1.08 -12.45
N MET A 665 -18.10 -1.11 -12.50
CA MET A 665 -18.84 -1.82 -13.57
C MET A 665 -18.55 -1.21 -14.95
N LEU A 666 -18.45 0.11 -15.03
CA LEU A 666 -18.10 0.80 -16.27
C LEU A 666 -16.68 0.44 -16.74
N SER A 667 -15.70 0.37 -15.82
CA SER A 667 -14.32 -0.02 -16.17
C SER A 667 -14.24 -1.44 -16.72
N PHE A 668 -15.04 -2.37 -16.18
CA PHE A 668 -15.18 -3.73 -16.68
C PHE A 668 -15.69 -3.77 -18.13
N TYR A 669 -16.75 -3.02 -18.44
CA TYR A 669 -17.27 -2.96 -19.81
C TYR A 669 -16.34 -2.24 -20.78
N ILE A 670 -15.66 -1.17 -20.36
CA ILE A 670 -14.63 -0.51 -21.18
C ILE A 670 -13.53 -1.50 -21.53
N ARG A 671 -13.04 -2.27 -20.55
CA ARG A 671 -12.03 -3.30 -20.77
C ARG A 671 -12.51 -4.35 -21.79
N ALA A 672 -13.71 -4.88 -21.61
CA ALA A 672 -14.30 -5.85 -22.52
C ALA A 672 -14.41 -5.29 -23.96
N LEU A 673 -14.89 -4.05 -24.09
CA LEU A 673 -15.00 -3.36 -25.38
C LEU A 673 -13.64 -3.16 -26.05
N VAL A 674 -12.62 -2.72 -25.30
CA VAL A 674 -11.26 -2.50 -25.81
C VAL A 674 -10.64 -3.81 -26.28
N LEU A 675 -10.79 -4.91 -25.51
CA LEU A 675 -10.28 -6.22 -25.90
C LEU A 675 -10.98 -6.76 -27.16
N ASN A 676 -12.31 -6.65 -27.25
CA ASN A 676 -13.09 -7.06 -28.43
C ASN A 676 -12.78 -6.21 -29.68
N THR A 677 -12.50 -4.93 -29.49
CA THR A 677 -12.11 -4.06 -30.62
C THR A 677 -10.70 -4.40 -31.10
N LYS A 678 -9.79 -4.81 -30.22
CA LYS A 678 -8.44 -5.24 -30.60
C LYS A 678 -8.40 -6.58 -31.34
N SER A 679 -9.30 -7.50 -31.02
CA SER A 679 -9.40 -8.76 -31.77
C SER A 679 -9.86 -8.54 -33.22
N THR A 680 -10.55 -7.42 -33.48
CA THR A 680 -11.08 -7.05 -34.79
C THR A 680 -10.23 -5.98 -35.51
N CYS A 681 -9.39 -5.23 -34.79
CA CYS A 681 -8.56 -4.16 -35.34
C CYS A 681 -7.12 -4.24 -34.81
N SER A 682 -6.14 -4.30 -35.72
CA SER A 682 -4.71 -4.37 -35.37
C SER A 682 -4.10 -3.04 -34.89
N SER A 683 -4.84 -1.94 -34.96
CA SER A 683 -4.35 -0.61 -34.58
C SER A 683 -4.62 -0.28 -33.10
N ALA A 684 -3.74 0.52 -32.50
CA ALA A 684 -3.91 0.96 -31.12
C ALA A 684 -5.22 1.75 -30.93
N ILE A 685 -5.90 1.48 -29.82
CA ILE A 685 -7.10 2.20 -29.38
C ILE A 685 -6.64 3.29 -28.42
N ASN A 686 -6.81 4.54 -28.84
CA ASN A 686 -6.29 5.68 -28.08
C ASN A 686 -7.39 6.39 -27.28
N ASP A 687 -8.65 6.26 -27.67
CA ASP A 687 -9.75 7.01 -27.06
C ASP A 687 -10.99 6.13 -26.88
N VAL A 688 -11.63 6.31 -25.73
CA VAL A 688 -12.94 5.73 -25.38
C VAL A 688 -13.86 6.86 -24.95
N SER A 689 -15.04 6.93 -25.55
CA SER A 689 -16.08 7.90 -25.18
C SER A 689 -17.26 7.18 -24.52
N VAL A 690 -17.67 7.70 -23.37
CA VAL A 690 -18.80 7.25 -22.56
C VAL A 690 -19.83 8.37 -22.54
N THR A 691 -21.02 8.12 -23.09
CA THR A 691 -22.11 9.11 -23.19
C THR A 691 -23.39 8.55 -22.61
N PHE A 692 -24.02 9.26 -21.69
CA PHE A 692 -25.31 8.90 -21.11
C PHE A 692 -26.46 9.65 -21.79
N ASP A 693 -27.50 8.91 -22.17
CA ASP A 693 -28.75 9.47 -22.66
C ASP A 693 -29.82 9.41 -21.56
N GLU A 694 -30.18 10.58 -21.02
CA GLU A 694 -31.21 10.72 -19.99
C GLU A 694 -32.58 10.21 -20.43
N THR A 695 -32.91 10.29 -21.71
CA THR A 695 -34.25 9.93 -22.21
C THR A 695 -34.45 8.42 -22.27
N THR A 696 -33.39 7.68 -22.56
CA THR A 696 -33.42 6.22 -22.65
C THR A 696 -32.83 5.53 -21.42
N ASN A 697 -32.15 6.28 -20.54
CA ASN A 697 -31.36 5.76 -19.43
C ASN A 697 -30.30 4.73 -19.87
N ILE A 698 -29.72 4.97 -21.07
CA ILE A 698 -28.69 4.14 -21.69
C ILE A 698 -27.37 4.90 -21.71
N THR A 699 -26.32 4.26 -21.21
CA THR A 699 -24.93 4.69 -21.41
C THR A 699 -24.35 3.98 -22.62
N THR A 700 -23.83 4.74 -23.58
CA THR A 700 -23.16 4.21 -24.76
C THR A 700 -21.65 4.36 -24.61
N LEU A 701 -20.94 3.26 -24.83
CA LEU A 701 -19.49 3.17 -24.89
C LEU A 701 -19.08 3.11 -26.35
N THR A 702 -18.12 3.94 -26.77
CA THR A 702 -17.57 3.92 -28.13
C THR A 702 -16.05 4.01 -28.10
N THR A 703 -15.38 3.31 -29.02
CA THR A 703 -13.92 3.42 -29.22
C THR A 703 -13.63 4.23 -30.48
N SER A 704 -12.43 4.84 -30.55
CA SER A 704 -11.97 5.54 -31.76
C SER A 704 -11.83 4.65 -33.00
N LYS A 705 -12.02 3.34 -32.86
CA LYS A 705 -11.98 2.34 -33.95
C LYS A 705 -13.35 1.74 -34.28
N GLY A 706 -14.43 2.38 -33.82
CA GLY A 706 -15.81 2.01 -34.19
C GLY A 706 -16.39 0.85 -33.38
N GLY A 707 -15.70 0.35 -32.35
CA GLY A 707 -16.31 -0.56 -31.39
C GLY A 707 -17.36 0.19 -30.57
N SER A 708 -18.53 -0.41 -30.36
CA SER A 708 -19.59 0.18 -29.54
C SER A 708 -20.26 -0.86 -28.65
N MET A 709 -20.65 -0.44 -27.45
CA MET A 709 -21.42 -1.23 -26.49
C MET A 709 -22.44 -0.31 -25.81
N GLN A 710 -23.66 -0.81 -25.60
CA GLN A 710 -24.70 -0.10 -24.87
C GLN A 710 -24.97 -0.81 -23.55
N VAL A 711 -25.02 -0.02 -22.50
CA VAL A 711 -25.33 -0.49 -21.15
C VAL A 711 -26.45 0.35 -20.56
N ARG A 712 -27.32 -0.25 -19.75
CA ARG A 712 -28.46 0.41 -19.11
C ARG A 712 -28.39 0.25 -17.61
N LEU A 713 -28.96 1.20 -16.88
CA LEU A 713 -29.18 1.03 -15.44
C LEU A 713 -30.30 -0.01 -15.24
N GLY A 714 -30.05 -1.02 -14.41
CA GLY A 714 -31.05 -2.00 -14.00
C GLY A 714 -31.26 -2.04 -12.50
N SER A 715 -31.64 -3.21 -11.98
CA SER A 715 -31.91 -3.44 -10.56
C SER A 715 -30.74 -3.00 -9.66
N PHE A 716 -31.08 -2.30 -8.56
CA PHE A 716 -30.13 -1.83 -7.54
C PHE A 716 -29.00 -0.94 -8.08
N ASP A 717 -29.31 -0.11 -9.08
CA ASP A 717 -28.38 0.81 -9.73
C ASP A 717 -27.15 0.13 -10.35
N ASN A 718 -27.26 -1.16 -10.69
CA ASN A 718 -26.25 -1.88 -11.45
C ASN A 718 -26.34 -1.56 -12.93
N ILE A 719 -25.20 -1.60 -13.61
CA ILE A 719 -25.11 -1.37 -15.04
C ILE A 719 -25.11 -2.71 -15.77
N TYR A 720 -26.07 -2.90 -16.68
CA TYR A 720 -26.19 -4.12 -17.46
C TYR A 720 -26.01 -3.86 -18.95
N ALA A 721 -25.29 -4.73 -19.65
CA ALA A 721 -25.24 -4.70 -21.11
C ALA A 721 -26.65 -4.92 -21.69
N VAL A 722 -27.06 -4.02 -22.60
CA VAL A 722 -28.37 -4.09 -23.29
C VAL A 722 -28.44 -5.35 -24.16
N ASN A 723 -27.35 -5.62 -24.86
CA ASN A 723 -27.12 -6.86 -25.58
C ASN A 723 -26.05 -7.65 -24.81
N PRO A 724 -26.44 -8.62 -23.97
CA PRO A 724 -25.50 -9.34 -23.12
C PRO A 724 -24.45 -10.01 -23.99
N THR A 725 -23.18 -9.66 -23.78
CA THR A 725 -22.07 -10.48 -24.22
C THR A 725 -21.70 -11.30 -23.00
N ILE A 726 -21.80 -12.63 -23.10
CA ILE A 726 -21.31 -13.51 -22.03
C ILE A 726 -19.80 -13.34 -22.01
N LEU A 727 -19.27 -12.81 -20.90
CA LEU A 727 -17.84 -12.52 -20.77
C LEU A 727 -17.11 -13.66 -20.07
N ASP A 728 -17.74 -14.28 -19.07
CA ASP A 728 -17.28 -15.53 -18.47
C ASP A 728 -18.25 -16.67 -18.81
N PRO A 729 -17.80 -17.74 -19.50
CA PRO A 729 -18.68 -18.84 -19.88
C PRO A 729 -19.31 -19.54 -18.67
N ARG A 730 -18.63 -19.55 -17.50
CA ARG A 730 -19.12 -20.19 -16.27
C ARG A 730 -20.44 -19.56 -15.80
N ALA A 731 -20.57 -18.25 -15.92
CA ALA A 731 -21.78 -17.53 -15.53
C ALA A 731 -23.02 -18.04 -16.28
N SER A 732 -22.91 -18.20 -17.60
CA SER A 732 -24.00 -18.70 -18.43
C SER A 732 -24.35 -20.16 -18.12
N GLU A 733 -23.35 -21.00 -17.90
CA GLU A 733 -23.55 -22.41 -17.56
C GLU A 733 -24.29 -22.58 -16.23
N ILE A 734 -23.89 -21.83 -15.20
CA ILE A 734 -24.55 -21.86 -13.88
C ILE A 734 -26.01 -21.42 -14.01
N VAL A 735 -26.30 -20.32 -14.70
CA VAL A 735 -27.67 -19.83 -14.86
C VAL A 735 -28.54 -20.81 -15.63
N GLU A 736 -28.04 -21.44 -16.69
CA GLU A 736 -28.78 -22.46 -17.43
C GLU A 736 -29.05 -23.73 -16.60
N LYS A 737 -28.10 -24.16 -15.76
CA LYS A 737 -28.34 -25.24 -14.78
C LYS A 737 -29.36 -24.82 -13.73
N LEU A 738 -29.26 -23.59 -13.21
CA LEU A 738 -30.18 -23.09 -12.19
C LEU A 738 -31.61 -22.97 -12.73
N LYS A 739 -31.81 -22.50 -13.97
CA LYS A 739 -33.13 -22.48 -14.64
C LYS A 739 -33.76 -23.85 -14.77
N LYS A 740 -32.97 -24.91 -14.96
CA LYS A 740 -33.49 -26.28 -15.02
C LYS A 740 -34.02 -26.74 -13.66
N LEU A 741 -33.41 -26.29 -12.56
CA LEU A 741 -33.84 -26.60 -11.19
C LEU A 741 -34.99 -25.69 -10.74
N HIS A 742 -34.97 -24.42 -11.15
CA HIS A 742 -35.96 -23.38 -10.84
C HIS A 742 -36.50 -22.75 -12.13
N PRO A 743 -37.48 -23.39 -12.80
CA PRO A 743 -38.04 -22.89 -14.07
C PRO A 743 -38.71 -21.52 -13.98
N ASP A 744 -39.05 -21.08 -12.77
CA ASP A 744 -39.66 -19.81 -12.42
C ASP A 744 -38.63 -18.72 -12.05
N LEU A 745 -37.33 -18.98 -12.24
CA LEU A 745 -36.25 -18.03 -11.95
C LEU A 745 -36.51 -16.67 -12.62
N THR A 746 -36.66 -15.65 -11.78
CA THR A 746 -36.81 -14.26 -12.19
C THR A 746 -35.45 -13.68 -12.61
N CYS A 747 -35.44 -12.82 -13.64
CA CYS A 747 -34.26 -12.07 -14.08
C CYS A 747 -32.97 -12.88 -14.38
N PRO A 748 -33.01 -13.99 -15.13
CA PRO A 748 -31.83 -14.83 -15.37
C PRO A 748 -30.68 -14.10 -16.09
N VAL A 749 -31.00 -13.12 -16.95
CA VAL A 749 -30.01 -12.32 -17.66
C VAL A 749 -29.25 -11.41 -16.70
N GLU A 750 -29.92 -10.81 -15.72
CA GLU A 750 -29.26 -9.97 -14.71
C GLU A 750 -28.39 -10.83 -13.79
N LEU A 751 -28.88 -12.00 -13.37
CA LEU A 751 -28.08 -12.94 -12.57
C LEU A 751 -26.80 -13.35 -13.32
N CYS A 752 -26.89 -13.64 -14.61
CA CYS A 752 -25.71 -13.97 -15.42
C CYS A 752 -24.65 -12.85 -15.39
N GLN A 753 -25.07 -11.59 -15.54
CA GLN A 753 -24.14 -10.46 -15.52
C GLN A 753 -23.59 -10.17 -14.11
N ILE A 754 -24.37 -10.39 -13.04
CA ILE A 754 -23.86 -10.34 -11.66
C ILE A 754 -22.77 -11.41 -11.45
N LEU A 755 -22.95 -12.61 -12.00
CA LEU A 755 -21.92 -13.65 -11.96
C LEU A 755 -20.69 -13.28 -12.79
N ASP A 756 -20.84 -12.65 -13.96
CA ASP A 756 -19.70 -12.10 -14.73
C ASP A 756 -18.88 -11.13 -13.86
N PHE A 757 -19.54 -10.21 -13.15
CA PHE A 757 -18.86 -9.27 -12.25
C PHE A 757 -18.17 -9.96 -11.07
N TYR A 758 -18.77 -11.02 -10.53
CA TYR A 758 -18.17 -11.81 -9.46
C TYR A 758 -16.90 -12.52 -9.93
N PHE A 759 -16.96 -13.23 -11.05
CA PHE A 759 -15.79 -13.92 -11.63
C PHE A 759 -14.68 -12.93 -12.03
N ALA A 760 -15.06 -11.74 -12.49
CA ALA A 760 -14.14 -10.67 -12.83
C ALA A 760 -13.64 -9.85 -11.63
N LYS A 761 -14.03 -10.19 -10.39
CA LYS A 761 -13.64 -9.48 -9.15
C LYS A 761 -14.00 -7.98 -9.17
N THR A 762 -15.10 -7.65 -9.86
CA THR A 762 -15.56 -6.27 -10.10
C THR A 762 -16.55 -5.80 -9.05
N LEU A 763 -17.49 -6.66 -8.62
CA LEU A 763 -18.39 -6.41 -7.50
C LEU A 763 -17.79 -6.98 -6.22
N ALA A 764 -17.65 -6.12 -5.19
CA ALA A 764 -16.98 -6.45 -3.94
C ALA A 764 -17.84 -6.03 -2.73
N PRO A 765 -18.58 -6.95 -2.08
CA PRO A 765 -18.94 -8.28 -2.56
C PRO A 765 -20.09 -8.27 -3.58
N ALA A 766 -20.29 -9.37 -4.30
CA ALA A 766 -21.54 -9.65 -4.99
C ALA A 766 -22.56 -10.21 -3.98
N VAL A 767 -23.77 -9.66 -3.96
CA VAL A 767 -24.82 -10.06 -2.99
C VAL A 767 -26.13 -10.33 -3.72
N VAL A 768 -26.66 -11.53 -3.57
CA VAL A 768 -27.97 -11.92 -4.12
C VAL A 768 -28.90 -12.23 -2.96
N LEU A 769 -30.03 -11.53 -2.88
CA LEU A 769 -31.07 -11.78 -1.90
C LEU A 769 -32.20 -12.60 -2.54
N SER A 770 -32.77 -13.54 -1.80
CA SER A 770 -34.03 -14.19 -2.21
C SER A 770 -34.86 -14.60 -0.99
N LYS A 771 -36.17 -14.76 -1.23
CA LYS A 771 -37.09 -15.40 -0.28
C LYS A 771 -37.21 -16.91 -0.49
N ASN A 772 -36.56 -17.46 -1.51
CA ASN A 772 -36.54 -18.90 -1.75
C ASN A 772 -35.21 -19.48 -1.24
N LYS A 773 -35.25 -20.17 -0.08
CA LYS A 773 -34.07 -20.81 0.50
C LYS A 773 -33.43 -21.82 -0.46
N GLN A 774 -34.24 -22.65 -1.11
CA GLN A 774 -33.74 -23.69 -2.01
C GLN A 774 -33.03 -23.09 -3.22
N LEU A 775 -33.52 -21.97 -3.76
CA LEU A 775 -32.88 -21.27 -4.87
C LEU A 775 -31.48 -20.77 -4.51
N ILE A 776 -31.32 -20.16 -3.32
CA ILE A 776 -30.01 -19.70 -2.85
C ILE A 776 -29.08 -20.89 -2.63
N HIS A 777 -29.57 -21.95 -1.98
CA HIS A 777 -28.80 -23.16 -1.74
C HIS A 777 -28.27 -23.76 -3.05
N ASP A 778 -29.16 -23.99 -4.03
CA ASP A 778 -28.79 -24.56 -5.33
C ASP A 778 -27.82 -23.65 -6.10
N LEU A 779 -27.97 -22.32 -6.01
CA LEU A 779 -27.04 -21.38 -6.63
C LEU A 779 -25.63 -21.50 -6.02
N ILE A 780 -25.50 -21.60 -4.70
CA ILE A 780 -24.18 -21.75 -4.03
C ILE A 780 -23.56 -23.11 -4.34
N ILE A 781 -24.37 -24.18 -4.41
CA ILE A 781 -23.90 -25.51 -4.83
C ILE A 781 -23.39 -25.49 -6.27
N LEU A 782 -24.12 -24.88 -7.20
CA LEU A 782 -23.68 -24.76 -8.60
C LEU A 782 -22.44 -23.89 -8.75
N LEU A 783 -22.31 -22.81 -7.97
CA LEU A 783 -21.11 -21.99 -7.93
C LEU A 783 -19.90 -22.79 -7.45
N SER A 784 -20.03 -23.55 -6.36
CA SER A 784 -18.93 -24.35 -5.79
C SER A 784 -18.48 -25.53 -6.66
N GLN A 785 -19.23 -25.88 -7.70
CA GLN A 785 -18.81 -26.84 -8.74
C GLN A 785 -17.93 -26.21 -9.82
N SER A 786 -17.83 -24.88 -9.86
CA SER A 786 -17.02 -24.16 -10.84
C SER A 786 -15.57 -24.09 -10.41
N ASP A 787 -14.66 -24.08 -11.39
CA ASP A 787 -13.22 -23.98 -11.13
C ASP A 787 -12.89 -22.76 -10.25
N GLU A 788 -12.05 -23.00 -9.24
CA GLU A 788 -11.55 -22.01 -8.27
C GLU A 788 -12.58 -21.42 -7.30
N VAL A 789 -13.83 -21.92 -7.29
CA VAL A 789 -14.89 -21.42 -6.38
C VAL A 789 -15.08 -22.38 -5.20
N TYR A 790 -14.98 -21.85 -3.99
CA TYR A 790 -15.23 -22.58 -2.75
C TYR A 790 -16.60 -22.19 -2.16
N GLY A 791 -17.44 -23.19 -1.89
CA GLY A 791 -18.74 -22.99 -1.26
C GLY A 791 -18.67 -23.10 0.27
N ILE A 792 -19.27 -22.13 0.98
CA ILE A 792 -19.58 -22.23 2.41
C ILE A 792 -21.11 -22.20 2.53
N THR A 793 -21.71 -23.28 2.99
CA THR A 793 -23.18 -23.46 2.99
C THR A 793 -23.78 -23.39 4.38
N ASP A 794 -25.09 -23.13 4.43
CA ASP A 794 -25.95 -23.20 5.63
C ASP A 794 -25.47 -22.37 6.84
N ILE A 795 -24.91 -21.18 6.62
CA ILE A 795 -24.47 -20.32 7.73
C ILE A 795 -25.67 -19.55 8.32
N ASP A 796 -26.01 -19.86 9.56
CA ASP A 796 -27.00 -19.14 10.36
C ASP A 796 -26.30 -18.21 11.37
N PRO A 797 -26.45 -16.87 11.29
CA PRO A 797 -25.82 -15.94 12.22
C PRO A 797 -26.19 -16.17 13.70
N SER A 798 -27.34 -16.79 13.97
CA SER A 798 -27.79 -17.09 15.32
C SER A 798 -27.06 -18.31 15.94
N GLU A 799 -26.54 -19.20 15.11
CA GLU A 799 -25.84 -20.43 15.53
C GLU A 799 -24.33 -20.37 15.26
N TYR A 800 -23.92 -19.60 14.25
CA TYR A 800 -22.55 -19.49 13.77
C TYR A 800 -22.07 -18.06 13.78
N LYS A 801 -20.96 -17.81 14.47
CA LYS A 801 -20.43 -16.45 14.60
C LYS A 801 -19.96 -15.92 13.25
N ILE A 802 -20.44 -14.74 12.89
CA ILE A 802 -19.96 -14.04 11.69
C ILE A 802 -18.53 -13.51 11.90
N MET A 803 -18.24 -12.95 13.08
CA MET A 803 -16.91 -12.51 13.48
C MET A 803 -16.60 -12.88 14.94
N LYS A 804 -15.32 -13.15 15.21
CA LYS A 804 -14.80 -13.28 16.58
C LYS A 804 -14.80 -11.96 17.32
N SER A 805 -15.21 -12.00 18.59
CA SER A 805 -15.01 -10.92 19.56
C SER A 805 -13.66 -11.04 20.27
N LEU A 806 -13.31 -9.97 20.97
CA LEU A 806 -12.15 -9.86 21.87
C LEU A 806 -12.07 -10.93 22.97
N TYR A 807 -13.22 -11.48 23.34
CA TYR A 807 -13.36 -12.38 24.50
C TYR A 807 -13.63 -13.81 24.08
N ASP A 808 -13.68 -14.07 22.77
CA ASP A 808 -13.81 -15.41 22.24
C ASP A 808 -12.50 -16.19 22.38
N SER A 809 -12.62 -17.50 22.61
CA SER A 809 -11.46 -18.39 22.54
C SER A 809 -10.82 -18.36 21.16
N THR A 810 -9.52 -18.62 21.07
CA THR A 810 -8.80 -18.68 19.79
C THR A 810 -9.41 -19.66 18.81
N ASP A 811 -10.02 -20.72 19.34
CA ASP A 811 -10.52 -21.87 18.60
C ASP A 811 -12.02 -21.74 18.28
N THR A 812 -12.66 -20.64 18.66
CA THR A 812 -14.08 -20.41 18.35
C THR A 812 -14.27 -20.37 16.82
N PRO A 813 -15.11 -21.22 16.22
CA PRO A 813 -15.35 -21.17 14.78
C PRO A 813 -16.11 -19.89 14.40
N ASN A 814 -15.77 -19.30 13.25
CA ASN A 814 -16.46 -18.11 12.74
C ASN A 814 -16.25 -17.94 11.23
N LEU A 815 -17.26 -17.38 10.57
CA LEU A 815 -17.32 -17.29 9.11
C LEU A 815 -16.15 -16.50 8.53
N ARG A 816 -15.76 -15.40 9.16
CA ARG A 816 -14.66 -14.57 8.66
C ARG A 816 -13.35 -15.37 8.57
N ASP A 817 -12.99 -16.11 9.61
CA ASP A 817 -11.73 -16.86 9.60
C ASP A 817 -11.79 -18.02 8.60
N ASP A 818 -12.94 -18.65 8.40
CA ASP A 818 -13.12 -19.69 7.37
C ASP A 818 -12.85 -19.13 5.97
N ILE A 819 -13.41 -17.96 5.66
CA ILE A 819 -13.16 -17.28 4.39
C ILE A 819 -11.67 -16.95 4.23
N ILE A 820 -11.04 -16.39 5.27
CA ILE A 820 -9.61 -16.04 5.24
C ILE A 820 -8.75 -17.28 5.01
N ASN A 821 -9.04 -18.39 5.69
CA ASN A 821 -8.29 -19.64 5.54
C ASN A 821 -8.36 -20.18 4.10
N ILE A 822 -9.53 -20.11 3.47
CA ILE A 822 -9.69 -20.48 2.06
C ILE A 822 -8.88 -19.57 1.14
N LEU A 823 -9.03 -18.24 1.29
CA LEU A 823 -8.34 -17.26 0.45
C LEU A 823 -6.81 -17.31 0.62
N HIS A 824 -6.31 -17.66 1.81
CA HIS A 824 -4.89 -17.85 2.06
C HIS A 824 -4.36 -19.18 1.52
N GLY A 825 -5.15 -20.24 1.58
CA GLY A 825 -4.80 -21.53 0.99
C GLY A 825 -4.67 -21.46 -0.53
N ASN A 826 -5.42 -20.57 -1.18
CA ASN A 826 -5.40 -20.40 -2.63
C ASN A 826 -5.59 -18.93 -3.04
N ALA A 827 -4.50 -18.30 -3.50
CA ALA A 827 -4.49 -16.89 -3.91
C ALA A 827 -5.35 -16.58 -5.14
N GLY A 828 -5.83 -17.59 -5.88
CA GLY A 828 -6.80 -17.42 -6.97
C GLY A 828 -8.25 -17.51 -6.53
N ALA A 829 -8.51 -18.12 -5.36
CA ALA A 829 -9.83 -18.59 -4.96
C ALA A 829 -10.90 -17.50 -4.91
N LEU A 830 -12.07 -17.90 -5.37
CA LEU A 830 -13.34 -17.21 -5.18
C LEU A 830 -14.14 -17.96 -4.10
N VAL A 831 -14.91 -17.25 -3.29
CA VAL A 831 -15.71 -17.87 -2.22
C VAL A 831 -17.17 -17.49 -2.39
N ALA A 832 -18.05 -18.48 -2.37
CA ALA A 832 -19.49 -18.34 -2.43
C ALA A 832 -20.10 -18.79 -1.10
N ILE A 833 -20.82 -17.90 -0.42
CA ILE A 833 -21.35 -18.11 0.93
C ILE A 833 -22.88 -18.09 0.90
N GLU A 834 -23.50 -19.10 1.48
CA GLU A 834 -24.92 -19.15 1.81
C GLU A 834 -25.15 -18.60 3.22
N LEU A 835 -25.98 -17.56 3.34
CA LEU A 835 -26.40 -16.99 4.62
C LEU A 835 -27.91 -17.17 4.81
N ASN A 836 -28.29 -17.78 5.94
CA ASN A 836 -29.68 -17.94 6.36
C ASN A 836 -30.08 -16.81 7.30
N CYS A 837 -31.05 -15.99 6.90
CA CYS A 837 -31.52 -14.88 7.71
C CYS A 837 -32.96 -15.09 8.15
N LYS A 838 -33.16 -15.43 9.43
CA LYS A 838 -34.48 -15.76 10.01
C LYS A 838 -35.14 -14.54 10.67
N SER A 839 -34.34 -13.56 11.09
CA SER A 839 -34.80 -12.39 11.85
C SER A 839 -34.22 -11.07 11.35
N ILE A 840 -34.77 -9.94 11.83
CA ILE A 840 -34.23 -8.60 11.57
C ILE A 840 -32.82 -8.44 12.19
N ASP A 841 -32.59 -9.06 13.35
CA ASP A 841 -31.28 -9.01 14.02
C ASP A 841 -30.22 -9.75 13.19
N ASP A 842 -30.58 -10.88 12.56
CA ASP A 842 -29.69 -11.57 11.62
C ASP A 842 -29.36 -10.68 10.41
N GLN A 843 -30.32 -9.90 9.89
CA GLN A 843 -30.06 -8.96 8.80
C GLN A 843 -29.03 -7.90 9.21
N LEU A 844 -29.09 -7.43 10.47
CA LEU A 844 -28.14 -6.47 11.02
C LEU A 844 -26.74 -7.07 11.22
N GLN A 845 -26.64 -8.35 11.62
CA GLN A 845 -25.35 -9.05 11.73
C GLN A 845 -24.75 -9.33 10.34
N ILE A 846 -25.55 -9.81 9.40
CA ILE A 846 -25.13 -10.09 8.02
C ILE A 846 -24.63 -8.81 7.34
N ARG A 847 -25.30 -7.67 7.57
CA ARG A 847 -24.88 -6.36 7.05
C ARG A 847 -23.39 -6.08 7.29
N GLU A 848 -22.87 -6.45 8.46
CA GLU A 848 -21.48 -6.19 8.84
C GLU A 848 -20.47 -6.94 7.96
N ILE A 849 -20.79 -8.17 7.54
CA ILE A 849 -19.92 -8.97 6.67
C ILE A 849 -20.16 -8.75 5.17
N ILE A 850 -21.32 -8.21 4.76
CA ILE A 850 -21.59 -7.93 3.34
C ILE A 850 -21.34 -6.47 2.92
N GLU A 851 -21.03 -5.57 3.84
CA GLU A 851 -20.70 -4.18 3.50
C GLU A 851 -19.47 -4.10 2.58
N ASP A 852 -19.36 -3.16 1.62
CA ASP A 852 -18.16 -2.95 0.74
C ASP A 852 -16.91 -2.43 1.53
N THR A 853 -16.88 -2.74 2.82
CA THR A 853 -15.78 -2.48 3.74
C THR A 853 -15.14 -3.80 4.15
N PRO A 854 -13.81 -3.97 4.09
CA PRO A 854 -13.14 -5.09 4.68
C PRO A 854 -13.60 -5.23 6.12
N SER A 855 -14.09 -6.42 6.42
CA SER A 855 -14.50 -6.74 7.78
C SER A 855 -13.23 -6.93 8.59
N MET A 856 -13.02 -6.02 9.53
CA MET A 856 -11.84 -6.01 10.37
C MET A 856 -12.24 -6.29 11.81
N THR A 857 -11.58 -7.27 12.40
CA THR A 857 -11.53 -7.40 13.86
C THR A 857 -10.85 -6.16 14.43
N ALA A 858 -11.15 -5.79 15.69
CA ALA A 858 -10.47 -4.71 16.42
C ALA A 858 -8.92 -4.81 16.34
N PHE A 859 -8.42 -6.02 16.07
CA PHE A 859 -7.02 -6.33 15.78
C PHE A 859 -6.92 -6.88 14.36
N SER A 860 -6.58 -6.03 13.39
CA SER A 860 -6.37 -6.49 12.01
C SER A 860 -5.06 -6.01 11.41
N THR A 861 -4.31 -6.91 10.81
CA THR A 861 -3.22 -6.62 9.88
C THR A 861 -3.79 -6.62 8.46
N GLU A 862 -3.05 -6.14 7.46
CA GLU A 862 -3.48 -6.29 6.06
C GLU A 862 -3.88 -7.75 5.74
N ARG A 863 -3.10 -8.71 6.24
CA ARG A 863 -3.35 -10.16 6.10
C ARG A 863 -4.52 -10.70 6.92
N SER A 864 -5.20 -9.87 7.71
CA SER A 864 -6.45 -10.25 8.39
C SER A 864 -7.60 -9.33 8.04
N ALA A 865 -7.43 -8.36 7.15
CA ALA A 865 -8.57 -7.65 6.61
C ALA A 865 -9.30 -8.62 5.65
N LEU A 866 -10.59 -8.86 5.87
CA LEU A 866 -11.37 -9.64 4.92
C LEU A 866 -11.73 -8.75 3.72
N TYR A 867 -10.89 -8.74 2.70
CA TYR A 867 -11.21 -8.10 1.42
C TYR A 867 -12.32 -8.87 0.70
N LYS A 868 -13.21 -8.14 0.02
CA LYS A 868 -14.50 -8.67 -0.47
C LYS A 868 -14.59 -8.80 -1.99
N ASP A 869 -13.51 -8.49 -2.71
CA ASP A 869 -13.39 -8.54 -4.18
C ASP A 869 -13.52 -9.95 -4.77
N ARG A 870 -13.66 -10.98 -3.93
CA ARG A 870 -13.74 -12.40 -4.32
C ARG A 870 -14.89 -13.13 -3.64
N LEU A 871 -15.80 -12.38 -3.02
CA LEU A 871 -16.88 -12.94 -2.21
C LEU A 871 -18.22 -12.77 -2.91
N PHE A 872 -18.95 -13.88 -2.97
CA PHE A 872 -20.35 -13.92 -3.35
C PHE A 872 -21.17 -14.32 -2.13
N PHE A 873 -22.20 -13.55 -1.79
CA PHE A 873 -23.13 -13.86 -0.72
C PHE A 873 -24.53 -14.12 -1.32
N GLY A 874 -25.00 -15.35 -1.21
CA GLY A 874 -26.40 -15.70 -1.39
C GLY A 874 -27.10 -15.63 -0.03
N VAL A 875 -28.06 -14.72 0.12
CA VAL A 875 -28.76 -14.52 1.39
C VAL A 875 -30.23 -14.87 1.24
N PHE A 876 -30.65 -15.90 1.97
CA PHE A 876 -32.06 -16.19 2.18
C PHE A 876 -32.60 -15.27 3.27
N VAL A 877 -33.70 -14.55 3.01
CA VAL A 877 -34.35 -13.67 3.99
C VAL A 877 -35.77 -14.15 4.28
N GLU A 878 -36.01 -14.56 5.52
CA GLU A 878 -37.32 -14.85 6.06
C GLU A 878 -38.02 -13.52 6.46
N GLY A 879 -39.18 -13.25 5.87
CA GLY A 879 -39.97 -12.05 6.18
C GLY A 879 -39.62 -10.79 5.35
N PRO A 880 -39.78 -9.58 5.94
CA PRO A 880 -39.52 -8.33 5.23
C PRO A 880 -38.01 -8.04 5.13
N ILE A 881 -37.58 -7.62 3.94
CA ILE A 881 -36.19 -7.22 3.68
C ILE A 881 -36.01 -5.79 4.19
N THR A 882 -35.09 -5.60 5.12
CA THR A 882 -34.75 -4.29 5.69
C THR A 882 -34.06 -3.40 4.65
N PRO A 883 -34.23 -2.06 4.72
CA PRO A 883 -33.51 -1.12 3.87
C PRO A 883 -31.98 -1.31 3.91
N GLU A 884 -31.45 -1.67 5.09
CA GLU A 884 -30.04 -1.87 5.34
C GLU A 884 -29.45 -2.98 4.49
N ILE A 885 -30.05 -4.18 4.50
CA ILE A 885 -29.55 -5.30 3.70
C ILE A 885 -29.88 -5.10 2.21
N LYS A 886 -31.06 -4.53 1.93
CA LYS A 886 -31.48 -4.21 0.56
C LYS A 886 -30.51 -3.26 -0.15
N SER A 887 -29.96 -2.29 0.57
CA SER A 887 -28.97 -1.34 0.04
C SER A 887 -27.62 -1.97 -0.34
N ARG A 888 -27.37 -3.22 0.09
CA ARG A 888 -26.16 -3.99 -0.22
C ARG A 888 -26.39 -5.06 -1.28
N ALA A 889 -27.64 -5.31 -1.64
CA ALA A 889 -27.99 -6.25 -2.69
C ALA A 889 -27.41 -5.80 -4.04
N SER A 890 -27.03 -6.79 -4.83
CA SER A 890 -26.75 -6.67 -6.26
C SER A 890 -27.94 -7.16 -7.08
N LEU A 891 -28.65 -8.15 -6.58
CA LEU A 891 -29.88 -8.64 -7.17
C LEU A 891 -30.85 -9.11 -6.07
N LEU A 892 -32.14 -9.00 -6.34
CA LEU A 892 -33.21 -9.59 -5.55
C LEU A 892 -33.98 -10.52 -6.48
N ILE A 893 -34.04 -11.80 -6.13
CA ILE A 893 -34.68 -12.87 -6.91
C ILE A 893 -35.95 -13.32 -6.21
#